data_AF-A0A671MNP8-F1
#
_entry.id   AF-A0A671MNP8-F1
#
_cell.length_a   1.000
_cell.length_b   1.000
_cell.length_c   1.000
_cell.angle_alpha   90.00
_cell.angle_beta   90.00
_cell.angle_gamma   90.00
#
_symmetry.space_group_name_H-M   'P 1'
#
loop_
_entity.id
_entity.type
_entity.pdbx_description
1 polymer ?
#
loop_
_entity_poly.entity_id
_entity_poly.type
_entity_poly.pdbx_seq_one_letter_code
_entity_poly.pdbx_strand_id
1 'polypeptide(L)'
;VCVLHRHSRARKYEGELQMCRLEVSAVDFSDYHPLKAITLGRKRREKEEEVGSDFEPWSSKRGEILSRFTTTEKLSINLFMGSDKSKASSPSSAVSEKVRTRLEELDDLEEGSQRELLNLSQQDYVNRIEELNQSLKEAWGSDQKVKALKIVIQCSKLLSDTSVIQFYPSKFVLITDILDTFGGLVYDRIWSMCADPHPLPESFSADDVNDTAKETCLNWFFKIASIRELVPRLYVEAALLKCNRFLTNSGIQETLQRLTAMIRGIGDPLVAVYTRAYLCRVGMEVAPHLKDSLNKNFFDLLASFRQIHGESVQNQLAQQRVEIPIYLTLYSPAIHWILQCVAYRAPEVLLTEMMDRCKKLGNNALLLNSVMWAFRAEFVAMRATDFIGMIKDCDEAGFPKHLLFASLGRSLSCADPPESERLSILNEAWKVVTKVRSPRDYINCAEIWVEFTCRHFTKREVNTVLADIIKHMTPDRAFEDAYPQLQSVIKKILPHFHDFSVLFSMEKFLPFLDMFQKDSVRVEVCKSIMEVFIKYVCHSLFDIRTVSFGRDFEQQLSFCVEARATFCNLEPVIIHLIHTVNQLAMETRCVMKGNHSRKTAAFVRACAAYSFITIPSLTSIFSRLNLYLLSGQVALANQCLSQADAFLKAAVSLLPEVPRTISIEGKQRSSEPFLLDFINNFLSTLLVVPDHPEQGVLYLVRGLLNMVQDYTWEDNSDAKIRVYISALPLLAAMSQESYLYTIPKVDSNETLYGGDPKFIAEINKLCETLIAQVLDHLKGLGRDEGVRRQGSLAFSLFGCLLAHGDLRNNKLNQLAVNLWNLSHKHGFCDTRTSVRTLEYIKHQAQQADLSHLSDMTARLSLQSRA
;
A
#
# COMPACT_ATOMS: atom_id res chain seq x y z
N VAL A 1 3.64 36.23 -51.89
CA VAL A 1 2.33 35.92 -51.26
C VAL A 1 2.54 36.03 -49.77
N CYS A 2 1.58 36.61 -49.04
CA CYS A 2 1.58 36.89 -47.59
C CYS A 2 2.48 38.04 -47.09
N VAL A 3 1.87 38.97 -46.35
CA VAL A 3 2.53 39.72 -45.28
C VAL A 3 1.76 39.31 -44.04
N LEU A 4 2.35 38.56 -43.13
CA LEU A 4 1.75 38.23 -41.83
C LEU A 4 1.77 39.50 -40.94
N HIS A 5 1.00 40.52 -41.32
CA HIS A 5 0.82 41.73 -40.53
C HIS A 5 -0.62 41.81 -40.05
N ARG A 6 -0.86 41.31 -38.83
CA ARG A 6 -2.04 41.73 -38.07
C ARG A 6 -1.59 42.72 -37.01
N HIS A 7 -2.12 43.94 -37.08
CA HIS A 7 -1.94 45.01 -36.11
C HIS A 7 -2.35 44.53 -34.69
N SER A 8 -1.40 44.55 -33.75
CA SER A 8 -1.65 44.27 -32.33
C SER A 8 -2.32 45.43 -31.57
N ARG A 9 -2.77 46.51 -32.23
CA ARG A 9 -3.37 47.65 -31.52
C ARG A 9 -4.79 47.42 -31.00
N ALA A 10 -5.47 46.33 -31.39
CA ALA A 10 -6.88 46.10 -31.04
C ALA A 10 -7.16 44.81 -30.23
N ARG A 11 -6.13 44.10 -29.74
CA ARG A 11 -6.32 43.04 -28.73
C ARG A 11 -5.73 43.51 -27.41
N LYS A 12 -6.60 43.80 -26.43
CA LYS A 12 -6.18 44.14 -25.06
C LYS A 12 -5.66 42.88 -24.36
N TYR A 13 -4.43 42.49 -24.68
CA TYR A 13 -3.77 41.33 -24.06
C TYR A 13 -3.62 41.51 -22.54
N GLU A 14 -3.51 42.74 -22.01
CA GLU A 14 -3.55 43.00 -20.56
C GLU A 14 -4.87 42.56 -19.91
N GLY A 15 -6.00 42.75 -20.60
CA GLY A 15 -7.31 42.32 -20.11
C GLY A 15 -7.51 40.81 -20.18
N GLU A 16 -6.98 40.16 -21.22
CA GLU A 16 -6.97 38.70 -21.34
C GLU A 16 -5.99 38.06 -20.34
N LEU A 17 -4.82 38.66 -20.08
CA LEU A 17 -3.85 38.22 -19.07
C LEU A 17 -4.37 38.40 -17.63
N GLN A 18 -5.16 39.44 -17.35
CA GLN A 18 -5.87 39.60 -16.07
C GLN A 18 -6.98 38.58 -15.88
N MET A 19 -7.67 38.17 -16.94
CA MET A 19 -8.68 37.08 -16.89
C MET A 19 -8.06 35.68 -16.84
N CYS A 20 -6.79 35.52 -17.24
CA CYS A 20 -6.04 34.25 -17.20
C CYS A 20 -5.06 34.14 -16.02
N ARG A 21 -5.11 35.04 -15.03
CA ARG A 21 -4.40 34.83 -13.76
C ARG A 21 -5.04 33.63 -13.04
N LEU A 22 -4.36 32.50 -13.06
CA LEU A 22 -4.56 31.46 -12.06
C LEU A 22 -4.31 32.09 -10.68
N GLU A 23 -5.27 31.96 -9.76
CA GLU A 23 -5.02 32.20 -8.35
C GLU A 23 -3.77 31.39 -7.95
N VAL A 24 -2.82 32.06 -7.30
CA VAL A 24 -1.65 31.42 -6.71
C VAL A 24 -2.14 30.54 -5.56
N SER A 25 -2.55 29.33 -5.88
CA SER A 25 -2.70 28.25 -4.91
C SER A 25 -1.30 27.67 -4.71
N ALA A 26 -0.75 27.84 -3.51
CA ALA A 26 0.41 27.09 -3.09
C ALA A 26 0.08 25.59 -3.19
N VAL A 27 0.75 24.89 -4.12
CA VAL A 27 0.64 23.44 -4.22
C VAL A 27 1.57 22.86 -3.17
N ASP A 28 1.00 22.49 -2.02
CA ASP A 28 1.63 21.55 -1.11
C ASP A 28 1.68 20.19 -1.81
N PHE A 29 2.90 19.70 -2.03
CA PHE A 29 3.16 18.36 -2.54
C PHE A 29 2.99 17.33 -1.42
N SER A 30 1.75 17.05 -1.03
CA SER A 30 1.38 15.79 -0.40
C SER A 30 -0.11 15.52 -0.60
N ASP A 31 -0.44 14.28 -0.94
CA ASP A 31 -1.78 13.71 -1.02
C ASP A 31 -2.55 13.85 -2.34
N TYR A 32 -2.17 13.04 -3.34
CA TYR A 32 -3.15 12.41 -4.24
C TYR A 32 -2.71 10.99 -4.60
N HIS A 33 -3.26 9.99 -3.91
CA HIS A 33 -3.26 8.59 -4.36
C HIS A 33 -4.71 8.21 -4.76
N PRO A 34 -4.98 7.69 -5.97
CA PRO A 34 -6.35 7.54 -6.50
C PRO A 34 -7.18 6.37 -5.95
N LEU A 35 -6.98 5.92 -4.70
CA LEU A 35 -7.66 4.72 -4.15
C LEU A 35 -8.44 4.93 -2.84
N LYS A 36 -8.64 6.18 -2.37
CA LYS A 36 -9.35 6.44 -1.09
C LYS A 36 -10.87 6.69 -1.20
N ALA A 37 -11.46 6.66 -2.40
CA ALA A 37 -12.87 7.05 -2.59
C ALA A 37 -13.90 5.90 -2.61
N ILE A 38 -13.53 4.64 -2.34
CA ILE A 38 -14.47 3.49 -2.40
C ILE A 38 -14.77 2.85 -1.03
N THR A 39 -14.19 3.33 0.07
CA THR A 39 -14.33 2.70 1.41
C THR A 39 -15.08 3.55 2.46
N LEU A 40 -15.87 4.54 2.06
CA LEU A 40 -16.63 5.40 2.99
C LEU A 40 -18.07 4.93 3.29
N GLY A 41 -18.48 3.75 2.84
CA GLY A 41 -19.83 3.21 3.04
C GLY A 41 -20.06 2.36 4.31
N ARG A 42 -19.08 2.17 5.21
CA ARG A 42 -19.23 1.20 6.31
C ARG A 42 -18.67 1.58 7.69
N LYS A 43 -18.31 2.85 7.91
CA LYS A 43 -17.84 3.35 9.23
C LYS A 43 -18.90 4.18 9.95
N ARG A 44 -20.05 3.57 10.22
CA ARG A 44 -21.04 4.13 11.15
C ARG A 44 -21.50 3.04 12.09
N ARG A 45 -20.70 2.79 13.13
CA ARG A 45 -21.00 2.05 14.36
C ARG A 45 -19.81 2.18 15.31
N GLU A 46 -20.12 2.38 16.58
CA GLU A 46 -19.29 2.14 17.78
C GLU A 46 -18.26 3.22 18.14
N LYS A 47 -18.64 4.08 19.09
CA LYS A 47 -17.73 4.93 19.88
C LYS A 47 -18.16 4.93 21.35
N GLU A 48 -18.12 3.77 22.00
CA GLU A 48 -17.97 3.65 23.46
C GLU A 48 -16.73 2.81 23.75
N GLU A 49 -15.84 3.31 24.61
CA GLU A 49 -14.81 2.62 25.41
C GLU A 49 -14.25 1.27 24.91
N GLU A 50 -14.02 1.13 23.60
CA GLU A 50 -13.37 -0.04 23.03
C GLU A 50 -11.91 -0.11 23.47
N VAL A 51 -11.43 -1.34 23.58
CA VAL A 51 -10.00 -1.60 23.76
C VAL A 51 -9.24 -0.89 22.64
N GLY A 52 -8.21 -0.11 22.99
CA GLY A 52 -7.52 0.74 22.02
C GLY A 52 -6.88 -0.07 20.89
N SER A 53 -6.48 0.62 19.81
CA SER A 53 -5.77 -0.02 18.67
C SER A 53 -4.43 -0.67 19.06
N ASP A 54 -3.96 -0.43 20.28
CA ASP A 54 -2.78 -1.02 20.90
C ASP A 54 -3.03 -2.44 21.48
N PHE A 55 -4.28 -2.91 21.49
CA PHE A 55 -4.63 -4.26 21.93
C PHE A 55 -4.86 -5.21 20.75
N GLU A 56 -4.08 -6.28 20.70
CA GLU A 56 -4.22 -7.31 19.68
C GLU A 56 -5.52 -8.13 19.89
N PRO A 57 -6.45 -8.16 18.91
CA PRO A 57 -7.72 -8.88 19.06
C PRO A 57 -7.54 -10.40 18.94
N TRP A 58 -8.39 -11.18 19.59
CA TRP A 58 -8.34 -12.66 19.56
C TRP A 58 -8.42 -13.23 18.14
N SER A 59 -9.17 -12.56 17.25
CA SER A 59 -9.33 -12.95 15.84
C SER A 59 -8.00 -13.01 15.07
N SER A 60 -7.00 -12.20 15.45
CA SER A 60 -5.66 -12.24 14.85
C SER A 60 -4.92 -13.55 15.15
N LYS A 61 -5.18 -14.16 16.32
CA LYS A 61 -4.54 -15.41 16.77
C LYS A 61 -5.18 -16.66 16.16
N ARG A 62 -6.40 -16.54 15.61
CA ARG A 62 -7.16 -17.65 15.01
C ARG A 62 -6.36 -18.40 13.94
N GLY A 63 -5.75 -17.67 13.00
CA GLY A 63 -4.99 -18.29 11.90
C GLY A 63 -3.75 -19.07 12.38
N GLU A 64 -3.02 -18.51 13.36
CA GLU A 64 -1.86 -19.18 13.96
C GLU A 64 -2.28 -20.45 14.70
N ILE A 65 -3.34 -20.39 15.51
CA ILE A 65 -3.83 -21.55 16.28
C ILE A 65 -4.23 -22.69 15.33
N LEU A 66 -5.04 -22.40 14.30
CA LEU A 66 -5.53 -23.43 13.37
C LEU A 66 -4.43 -24.07 12.52
N SER A 67 -3.37 -23.31 12.19
CA SER A 67 -2.23 -23.84 11.42
C SER A 67 -1.22 -24.60 12.29
N ARG A 68 -1.10 -24.23 13.57
CA ARG A 68 -0.15 -24.83 14.50
C ARG A 68 -0.67 -26.11 15.15
N PHE A 69 -1.94 -26.14 15.56
CA PHE A 69 -2.53 -27.25 16.30
C PHE A 69 -3.38 -28.11 15.37
N THR A 70 -2.69 -28.84 14.50
CA THR A 70 -3.27 -29.76 13.51
C THR A 70 -3.20 -31.21 14.00
N THR A 71 -3.96 -32.11 13.37
CA THR A 71 -3.89 -33.54 13.70
C THR A 71 -4.12 -34.42 12.48
N THR A 72 -3.44 -35.57 12.45
CA THR A 72 -3.71 -36.67 11.52
C THR A 72 -4.58 -37.77 12.16
N GLU A 73 -4.89 -37.64 13.45
CA GLU A 73 -5.77 -38.56 14.16
C GLU A 73 -7.23 -38.37 13.74
N LYS A 74 -7.99 -39.45 13.86
CA LYS A 74 -9.41 -39.51 13.51
C LYS A 74 -10.25 -38.84 14.58
N LEU A 75 -10.94 -37.77 14.23
CA LEU A 75 -11.79 -36.97 15.12
C LEU A 75 -13.22 -37.53 15.18
N SER A 76 -13.96 -37.22 16.24
CA SER A 76 -15.37 -37.60 16.38
C SER A 76 -16.21 -36.45 16.90
N ILE A 77 -17.44 -36.36 16.42
CA ILE A 77 -18.45 -35.39 16.85
C ILE A 77 -19.63 -36.17 17.45
N ASN A 78 -19.64 -36.33 18.78
CA ASN A 78 -20.72 -37.04 19.45
C ASN A 78 -21.88 -36.08 19.75
N LEU A 79 -22.77 -35.90 18.77
CA LEU A 79 -24.01 -35.14 18.93
C LEU A 79 -25.12 -36.07 19.42
N PHE A 80 -25.42 -36.05 20.72
CA PHE A 80 -26.62 -36.72 21.23
C PHE A 80 -27.82 -35.79 21.05
N MET A 81 -28.62 -36.03 20.00
CA MET A 81 -29.92 -35.36 19.78
C MET A 81 -31.13 -36.22 20.18
N GLY A 82 -30.97 -37.25 21.02
CA GLY A 82 -32.08 -38.05 21.56
C GLY A 82 -32.40 -37.77 23.04
N SER A 83 -33.69 -37.78 23.40
CA SER A 83 -34.18 -37.60 24.78
C SER A 83 -33.66 -38.66 25.77
N ASP A 84 -33.32 -38.21 26.98
CA ASP A 84 -32.95 -39.03 28.15
C ASP A 84 -33.86 -40.28 28.31
N LYS A 85 -33.35 -41.49 28.01
CA LYS A 85 -33.88 -42.72 28.61
C LYS A 85 -33.30 -42.85 30.01
N SER A 86 -33.91 -42.16 30.97
CA SER A 86 -33.73 -42.49 32.39
C SER A 86 -34.32 -43.89 32.65
N LYS A 87 -33.47 -44.83 33.07
CA LYS A 87 -33.87 -46.10 33.65
C LYS A 87 -34.74 -45.84 34.90
N ALA A 88 -36.06 -45.93 34.78
CA ALA A 88 -36.96 -46.20 35.89
C ALA A 88 -38.28 -46.78 35.37
N SER A 89 -38.65 -47.92 35.91
CA SER A 89 -39.83 -48.72 35.61
C SER A 89 -41.07 -48.25 36.38
N SER A 90 -42.15 -47.85 35.69
CA SER A 90 -43.56 -48.06 36.14
C SER A 90 -44.57 -47.59 35.07
N PRO A 91 -45.75 -48.21 34.93
CA PRO A 91 -46.66 -47.99 33.80
C PRO A 91 -47.81 -47.03 34.14
N SER A 92 -48.07 -46.02 33.29
CA SER A 92 -49.41 -45.54 32.87
C SER A 92 -49.38 -44.07 32.41
N SER A 93 -49.65 -43.81 31.13
CA SER A 93 -50.66 -42.86 30.65
C SER A 93 -50.61 -42.81 29.12
N ALA A 94 -51.77 -42.94 28.47
CA ALA A 94 -51.90 -43.03 27.03
C ALA A 94 -51.40 -41.74 26.32
N VAL A 95 -50.28 -41.85 25.62
CA VAL A 95 -49.85 -40.87 24.61
C VAL A 95 -50.51 -41.26 23.30
N SER A 96 -51.18 -40.30 22.65
CA SER A 96 -51.89 -40.51 21.38
C SER A 96 -50.96 -41.09 20.29
N GLU A 97 -51.48 -42.05 19.55
CA GLU A 97 -50.80 -42.79 18.47
C GLU A 97 -50.21 -41.87 17.38
N LYS A 98 -50.77 -40.67 17.19
CA LYS A 98 -50.26 -39.60 16.30
C LYS A 98 -49.01 -38.87 16.81
N VAL A 99 -48.80 -38.81 18.12
CA VAL A 99 -47.59 -38.23 18.74
C VAL A 99 -46.47 -39.25 18.71
N ARG A 100 -46.81 -40.53 18.86
CA ARG A 100 -45.89 -41.66 18.74
C ARG A 100 -45.34 -41.81 17.33
N THR A 101 -46.19 -41.75 16.29
CA THR A 101 -45.73 -41.78 14.89
C THR A 101 -44.87 -40.56 14.52
N ARG A 102 -45.15 -39.36 15.07
CA ARG A 102 -44.28 -38.18 14.89
C ARG A 102 -42.93 -38.25 15.62
N LEU A 103 -42.83 -39.05 16.68
CA LEU A 103 -41.58 -39.27 17.43
C LEU A 103 -40.77 -40.42 16.83
N GLU A 104 -41.42 -41.48 16.33
CA GLU A 104 -40.77 -42.61 15.66
C GLU A 104 -40.23 -42.20 14.26
N GLU A 105 -40.89 -41.30 13.52
CA GLU A 105 -40.37 -40.75 12.24
C GLU A 105 -39.16 -39.78 12.40
N LEU A 106 -38.87 -39.31 13.62
CA LEU A 106 -37.69 -38.47 13.91
C LEU A 106 -36.48 -39.29 14.39
N ASP A 107 -36.69 -40.47 14.98
CA ASP A 107 -35.62 -41.38 15.43
C ASP A 107 -35.01 -42.17 14.24
N ASP A 108 -35.81 -42.54 13.23
CA ASP A 108 -35.36 -43.38 12.09
C ASP A 108 -34.41 -42.67 11.09
N LEU A 109 -34.29 -41.34 11.17
CA LEU A 109 -33.35 -40.55 10.33
C LEU A 109 -31.98 -40.31 10.99
N GLU A 110 -31.82 -40.59 12.29
CA GLU A 110 -30.60 -40.24 13.04
C GLU A 110 -29.55 -41.38 13.09
N GLU A 111 -29.94 -42.65 13.05
CA GLU A 111 -28.98 -43.79 13.19
C GLU A 111 -27.98 -43.91 12.02
N GLY A 112 -28.36 -43.49 10.80
CA GLY A 112 -27.45 -43.44 9.65
C GLY A 112 -26.39 -42.34 9.78
N SER A 113 -26.78 -41.18 10.29
CA SER A 113 -25.92 -39.99 10.46
C SER A 113 -24.88 -40.12 11.57
N GLN A 114 -25.13 -40.98 12.57
CA GLN A 114 -24.22 -41.19 13.69
C GLN A 114 -22.94 -41.94 13.30
N ARG A 115 -22.96 -42.74 12.23
CA ARG A 115 -21.76 -43.40 11.69
C ARG A 115 -20.84 -42.44 10.92
N GLU A 116 -21.38 -41.39 10.30
CA GLU A 116 -20.62 -40.37 9.58
C GLU A 116 -19.92 -39.36 10.50
N LEU A 117 -20.32 -39.29 11.78
CA LEU A 117 -19.76 -38.37 12.77
C LEU A 117 -18.56 -38.95 13.54
N LEU A 118 -18.14 -40.16 13.22
CA LEU A 118 -16.97 -40.83 13.76
C LEU A 118 -15.87 -40.86 12.70
N ASN A 119 -14.61 -40.77 13.11
CA ASN A 119 -13.44 -40.94 12.25
C ASN A 119 -13.22 -39.85 11.17
N LEU A 120 -13.54 -38.61 11.50
CA LEU A 120 -13.39 -37.43 10.65
C LEU A 120 -11.91 -37.04 10.48
N SER A 121 -11.53 -36.59 9.28
CA SER A 121 -10.29 -35.85 9.11
C SER A 121 -10.39 -34.45 9.74
N GLN A 122 -9.26 -33.75 9.89
CA GLN A 122 -9.27 -32.36 10.37
C GLN A 122 -10.16 -31.46 9.49
N GLN A 123 -10.08 -31.60 8.16
CA GLN A 123 -10.87 -30.77 7.25
C GLN A 123 -12.36 -31.10 7.33
N ASP A 124 -12.71 -32.38 7.44
CA ASP A 124 -14.11 -32.81 7.58
C ASP A 124 -14.71 -32.33 8.90
N TYR A 125 -13.92 -32.35 9.98
CA TYR A 125 -14.32 -31.78 11.27
C TYR A 125 -14.62 -30.29 11.15
N VAL A 126 -13.72 -29.50 10.52
CA VAL A 126 -13.91 -28.06 10.31
C VAL A 126 -15.20 -27.80 9.50
N ASN A 127 -15.37 -28.49 8.37
CA ASN A 127 -16.56 -28.37 7.53
C ASN A 127 -17.83 -28.67 8.32
N ARG A 128 -17.82 -29.71 9.16
CA ARG A 128 -18.99 -30.09 9.96
C ARG A 128 -19.32 -29.07 11.05
N ILE A 129 -18.32 -28.44 11.66
CA ILE A 129 -18.55 -27.32 12.60
C ILE A 129 -19.14 -26.10 11.87
N GLU A 130 -18.68 -25.81 10.65
CA GLU A 130 -19.26 -24.74 9.81
C GLU A 130 -20.72 -25.03 9.43
N GLU A 131 -21.06 -26.27 9.10
CA GLU A 131 -22.45 -26.71 8.87
C GLU A 131 -23.35 -26.53 10.10
N LEU A 132 -22.82 -26.81 11.31
CA LEU A 132 -23.55 -26.55 12.56
C LEU A 132 -23.79 -25.05 12.77
N ASN A 133 -22.81 -24.20 12.44
CA ASN A 133 -22.97 -22.74 12.50
C ASN A 133 -24.03 -22.24 11.49
N GLN A 134 -24.07 -22.83 10.29
CA GLN A 134 -25.08 -22.50 9.30
C GLN A 134 -26.47 -22.97 9.74
N SER A 135 -26.58 -24.18 10.26
CA SER A 135 -27.81 -24.73 10.84
C SER A 135 -28.34 -23.89 12.00
N LEU A 136 -27.45 -23.31 12.81
CA LEU A 136 -27.81 -22.35 13.86
C LEU A 136 -28.46 -21.10 13.28
N LYS A 137 -27.84 -20.49 12.26
CA LYS A 137 -28.36 -19.27 11.61
C LYS A 137 -29.70 -19.53 10.94
N GLU A 138 -29.86 -20.68 10.29
CA GLU A 138 -31.13 -21.10 9.68
C GLU A 138 -32.22 -21.32 10.71
N ALA A 139 -31.94 -22.08 11.78
CA ALA A 139 -32.89 -22.26 12.88
C ALA A 139 -33.27 -20.92 13.53
N TRP A 140 -32.32 -19.99 13.65
CA TRP A 140 -32.59 -18.64 14.15
C TRP A 140 -33.49 -17.84 13.20
N GLY A 141 -33.22 -17.88 11.89
CA GLY A 141 -34.00 -17.21 10.85
C GLY A 141 -35.43 -17.74 10.71
N SER A 142 -35.62 -19.05 10.92
CA SER A 142 -36.95 -19.69 10.94
C SER A 142 -37.68 -19.58 12.30
N ASP A 143 -37.24 -18.69 13.18
CA ASP A 143 -37.78 -18.47 14.54
C ASP A 143 -37.77 -19.71 15.47
N GLN A 144 -37.00 -20.74 15.13
CA GLN A 144 -36.82 -21.97 15.94
C GLN A 144 -35.78 -21.76 17.05
N LYS A 145 -36.04 -20.83 17.97
CA LYS A 145 -35.07 -20.40 19.01
C LYS A 145 -34.65 -21.52 19.97
N VAL A 146 -35.54 -22.48 20.24
CA VAL A 146 -35.22 -23.66 21.07
C VAL A 146 -34.24 -24.59 20.33
N LYS A 147 -34.40 -24.76 19.02
CA LYS A 147 -33.48 -25.55 18.19
C LYS A 147 -32.11 -24.87 18.13
N ALA A 148 -32.08 -23.55 17.94
CA ALA A 148 -30.85 -22.76 18.00
C ALA A 148 -30.11 -22.94 19.34
N LEU A 149 -30.81 -22.83 20.47
CA LEU A 149 -30.22 -23.06 21.80
C LEU A 149 -29.69 -24.50 21.95
N LYS A 150 -30.42 -25.50 21.47
CA LYS A 150 -29.97 -26.91 21.51
C LYS A 150 -28.67 -27.10 20.72
N ILE A 151 -28.56 -26.55 19.52
CA ILE A 151 -27.33 -26.64 18.70
C ILE A 151 -26.13 -26.07 19.48
N VAL A 152 -26.29 -24.92 20.10
CA VAL A 152 -25.22 -24.22 20.85
C VAL A 152 -24.82 -24.98 22.12
N ILE A 153 -25.79 -25.56 22.83
CA ILE A 153 -25.50 -26.45 23.97
C ILE A 153 -24.66 -27.63 23.51
N GLN A 154 -25.03 -28.27 22.40
CA GLN A 154 -24.29 -29.41 21.86
C GLN A 154 -22.88 -29.02 21.40
N CYS A 155 -22.72 -27.89 20.72
CA CYS A 155 -21.41 -27.37 20.35
C CYS A 155 -20.54 -27.15 21.60
N SER A 156 -21.10 -26.58 22.67
CA SER A 156 -20.38 -26.35 23.92
C SER A 156 -19.99 -27.65 24.64
N LYS A 157 -20.77 -28.74 24.49
CA LYS A 157 -20.41 -30.05 25.04
C LYS A 157 -19.14 -30.63 24.41
N LEU A 158 -18.91 -30.36 23.12
CA LEU A 158 -17.70 -30.80 22.43
C LEU A 158 -16.42 -30.21 23.04
N LEU A 159 -16.50 -29.09 23.78
CA LEU A 159 -15.38 -28.50 24.51
C LEU A 159 -15.00 -29.27 25.78
N SER A 160 -15.87 -30.16 26.27
CA SER A 160 -15.55 -31.07 27.38
C SER A 160 -14.73 -32.28 26.91
N ASP A 161 -14.70 -32.55 25.60
CA ASP A 161 -14.03 -33.72 25.04
C ASP A 161 -12.55 -33.46 24.73
N THR A 162 -11.67 -34.18 25.42
CA THR A 162 -10.21 -34.18 25.26
C THR A 162 -9.68 -35.48 24.64
N SER A 163 -10.49 -36.19 23.83
CA SER A 163 -10.10 -37.41 23.12
C SER A 163 -8.86 -37.26 22.22
N VAL A 164 -8.74 -36.13 21.51
CA VAL A 164 -7.57 -35.75 20.72
C VAL A 164 -7.01 -34.44 21.27
N ILE A 165 -6.14 -34.55 22.29
CA ILE A 165 -5.65 -33.42 23.08
C ILE A 165 -4.91 -32.39 22.20
N GLN A 166 -4.11 -32.84 21.24
CA GLN A 166 -3.28 -31.96 20.40
C GLN A 166 -4.10 -30.99 19.54
N PHE A 167 -5.33 -31.37 19.16
CA PHE A 167 -6.24 -30.56 18.35
C PHE A 167 -7.14 -29.64 19.20
N TYR A 168 -7.09 -29.75 20.54
CA TYR A 168 -7.98 -29.01 21.43
C TYR A 168 -7.95 -27.47 21.23
N PRO A 169 -6.79 -26.82 21.06
CA PRO A 169 -6.75 -25.37 20.78
C PRO A 169 -7.55 -24.96 19.53
N SER A 170 -7.43 -25.74 18.45
CA SER A 170 -8.16 -25.52 17.20
C SER A 170 -9.65 -25.79 17.37
N LYS A 171 -10.01 -26.89 18.04
CA LYS A 171 -11.38 -27.23 18.42
C LYS A 171 -12.06 -26.09 19.18
N PHE A 172 -11.35 -25.53 20.16
CA PHE A 172 -11.83 -24.41 20.97
C PHE A 172 -12.21 -23.21 20.10
N VAL A 173 -11.28 -22.73 19.26
CA VAL A 173 -11.50 -21.53 18.45
C VAL A 173 -12.72 -21.68 17.54
N LEU A 174 -12.85 -22.83 16.86
CA LEU A 174 -13.97 -23.11 15.94
C LEU A 174 -15.33 -23.11 16.64
N ILE A 175 -15.42 -23.73 17.82
CA ILE A 175 -16.69 -23.80 18.57
C ILE A 175 -17.04 -22.44 19.18
N THR A 176 -16.04 -21.69 19.66
CA THR A 176 -16.28 -20.38 20.25
C THR A 176 -16.81 -19.35 19.23
N ASP A 177 -16.48 -19.49 17.95
CA ASP A 177 -17.06 -18.67 16.86
C ASP A 177 -18.59 -18.87 16.76
N ILE A 178 -19.08 -20.10 17.01
CA ILE A 178 -20.53 -20.41 17.04
C ILE A 178 -21.19 -19.79 18.27
N LEU A 179 -20.55 -19.89 19.43
CA LEU A 179 -21.04 -19.30 20.68
C LEU A 179 -21.20 -17.78 20.56
N ASP A 180 -20.21 -17.12 19.96
CA ASP A 180 -20.24 -15.67 19.76
C ASP A 180 -21.34 -15.26 18.77
N THR A 181 -21.51 -16.04 17.70
CA THR A 181 -22.63 -15.86 16.75
C THR A 181 -23.97 -15.94 17.47
N PHE A 182 -24.15 -16.94 18.34
CA PHE A 182 -25.37 -17.07 19.14
C PHE A 182 -25.58 -15.90 20.11
N GLY A 183 -24.53 -15.50 20.83
CA GLY A 183 -24.56 -14.37 21.77
C GLY A 183 -24.96 -13.07 21.08
N GLY A 184 -24.39 -12.78 19.92
CA GLY A 184 -24.75 -11.63 19.09
C GLY A 184 -26.20 -11.67 18.62
N LEU A 185 -26.68 -12.83 18.13
CA LEU A 185 -28.07 -13.00 17.70
C LEU A 185 -29.08 -12.76 18.84
N VAL A 186 -28.79 -13.25 20.05
CA VAL A 186 -29.63 -13.02 21.23
C VAL A 186 -29.61 -11.55 21.64
N TYR A 187 -28.42 -10.93 21.66
CA TYR A 187 -28.27 -9.51 21.97
C TYR A 187 -29.06 -8.62 21.01
N ASP A 188 -28.89 -8.82 19.70
CA ASP A 188 -29.57 -8.05 18.65
C ASP A 188 -31.09 -8.17 18.75
N ARG A 189 -31.59 -9.36 19.11
CA ARG A 189 -33.03 -9.56 19.35
C ARG A 189 -33.52 -8.73 20.52
N ILE A 190 -32.86 -8.80 21.68
CA ILE A 190 -33.28 -8.05 22.87
C ILE A 190 -33.17 -6.53 22.60
N TRP A 191 -32.10 -6.10 21.96
CA TRP A 191 -31.90 -4.71 21.53
C TRP A 191 -33.03 -4.22 20.62
N SER A 192 -33.43 -5.01 19.61
CA SER A 192 -34.51 -4.64 18.69
C SER A 192 -35.86 -4.44 19.39
N MET A 193 -36.11 -5.17 20.49
CA MET A 193 -37.32 -5.04 21.30
C MET A 193 -37.33 -3.77 22.16
N CYS A 194 -36.17 -3.14 22.36
CA CYS A 194 -36.04 -1.90 23.12
C CYS A 194 -36.26 -0.64 22.24
N ALA A 195 -36.19 -0.77 20.91
CA ALA A 195 -36.15 0.36 19.98
C ALA A 195 -37.51 0.98 19.63
N ASP A 196 -38.60 0.51 20.23
CA ASP A 196 -39.97 0.96 19.95
C ASP A 196 -40.53 1.67 21.20
N PRO A 197 -40.75 3.01 21.21
CA PRO A 197 -40.85 3.93 20.07
C PRO A 197 -39.61 4.80 19.76
N HIS A 198 -38.51 4.72 20.54
CA HIS A 198 -37.26 5.44 20.25
C HIS A 198 -36.05 4.49 20.45
N PRO A 199 -35.04 4.55 19.56
CA PRO A 199 -33.83 3.75 19.72
C PRO A 199 -33.07 4.14 21.01
N LEU A 200 -32.63 3.13 21.77
CA LEU A 200 -31.83 3.34 22.97
C LEU A 200 -30.53 4.11 22.64
N PRO A 201 -30.10 5.07 23.48
CA PRO A 201 -28.79 5.68 23.38
C PRO A 201 -27.68 4.62 23.41
N GLU A 202 -26.53 4.91 22.77
CA GLU A 202 -25.36 4.00 22.80
C GLU A 202 -24.91 3.72 24.25
N SER A 203 -25.10 4.68 25.17
CA SER A 203 -24.78 4.62 26.60
C SER A 203 -25.96 4.35 27.54
N PHE A 204 -26.97 3.58 27.09
CA PHE A 204 -28.14 3.27 27.91
C PHE A 204 -27.80 2.49 29.20
N SER A 205 -28.59 2.73 30.24
CA SER A 205 -28.58 2.04 31.53
C SER A 205 -29.70 1.01 31.62
N ALA A 206 -29.65 0.10 32.59
CA ALA A 206 -30.69 -0.89 32.79
C ALA A 206 -32.08 -0.27 33.08
N ASP A 207 -32.14 0.97 33.56
CA ASP A 207 -33.40 1.68 33.84
C ASP A 207 -34.10 2.16 32.56
N ASP A 208 -33.35 2.33 31.47
CA ASP A 208 -33.87 2.78 30.18
C ASP A 208 -34.53 1.65 29.36
N VAL A 209 -34.41 0.40 29.83
CA VAL A 209 -34.87 -0.80 29.13
C VAL A 209 -36.30 -1.15 29.53
N ASN A 210 -37.17 -1.39 28.54
CA ASN A 210 -38.57 -1.74 28.77
C ASN A 210 -38.74 -3.13 29.45
N ASP A 211 -39.88 -3.30 30.14
CA ASP A 211 -40.14 -4.52 30.93
C ASP A 211 -40.20 -5.79 30.07
N THR A 212 -40.73 -5.69 28.84
CA THR A 212 -40.82 -6.82 27.90
C THR A 212 -39.45 -7.34 27.48
N ALA A 213 -38.49 -6.45 27.22
CA ALA A 213 -37.11 -6.81 26.89
C ALA A 213 -36.39 -7.37 28.11
N LYS A 214 -36.60 -6.80 29.30
CA LYS A 214 -36.07 -7.33 30.58
C LYS A 214 -36.57 -8.75 30.85
N GLU A 215 -37.87 -9.00 30.71
CA GLU A 215 -38.46 -10.32 30.90
C GLU A 215 -37.92 -11.33 29.87
N THR A 216 -37.80 -10.92 28.61
CA THR A 216 -37.23 -11.77 27.55
C THR A 216 -35.77 -12.11 27.84
N CYS A 217 -34.98 -11.15 28.34
CA CYS A 217 -33.61 -11.36 28.75
C CYS A 217 -33.50 -12.31 29.95
N LEU A 218 -34.32 -12.12 31.00
CA LEU A 218 -34.40 -13.03 32.16
C LEU A 218 -34.77 -14.45 31.74
N ASN A 219 -35.72 -14.61 30.81
CA ASN A 219 -36.13 -15.91 30.28
C ASN A 219 -34.97 -16.66 29.60
N TRP A 220 -34.06 -15.96 28.93
CA TRP A 220 -32.83 -16.57 28.40
C TRP A 220 -31.91 -17.05 29.52
N PHE A 221 -31.66 -16.22 30.54
CA PHE A 221 -30.84 -16.63 31.68
C PHE A 221 -31.44 -17.80 32.47
N PHE A 222 -32.76 -17.86 32.67
CA PHE A 222 -33.42 -19.01 33.30
C PHE A 222 -33.28 -20.30 32.48
N LYS A 223 -33.44 -20.22 31.15
CA LYS A 223 -33.20 -21.35 30.24
C LYS A 223 -31.75 -21.83 30.33
N ILE A 224 -30.79 -20.93 30.37
CA ILE A 224 -29.37 -21.28 30.51
C ILE A 224 -29.08 -21.89 31.89
N ALA A 225 -29.63 -21.31 32.96
CA ALA A 225 -29.47 -21.82 34.33
C ALA A 225 -29.99 -23.26 34.49
N SER A 226 -31.02 -23.65 33.71
CA SER A 226 -31.58 -25.01 33.69
C SER A 226 -30.71 -26.08 33.00
N ILE A 227 -29.62 -25.67 32.33
CA ILE A 227 -28.66 -26.62 31.76
C ILE A 227 -27.93 -27.34 32.90
N ARG A 228 -28.03 -28.68 32.94
CA ARG A 228 -27.47 -29.51 34.01
C ARG A 228 -25.94 -29.58 33.98
N GLU A 229 -25.37 -29.69 32.78
CA GLU A 229 -23.92 -29.84 32.60
C GLU A 229 -23.19 -28.52 32.79
N LEU A 230 -22.10 -28.55 33.57
CA LEU A 230 -21.38 -27.34 33.98
C LEU A 230 -20.74 -26.60 32.79
N VAL A 231 -20.02 -27.32 31.92
CA VAL A 231 -19.26 -26.72 30.81
C VAL A 231 -20.17 -26.03 29.79
N PRO A 232 -21.22 -26.69 29.24
CA PRO A 232 -22.16 -26.01 28.36
C PRO A 232 -22.85 -24.82 29.00
N ARG A 233 -23.26 -24.94 30.28
CA ARG A 233 -23.89 -23.83 31.00
C ARG A 233 -22.96 -22.62 31.08
N LEU A 234 -21.69 -22.84 31.47
CA LEU A 234 -20.68 -21.78 31.58
C LEU A 234 -20.44 -21.06 30.26
N TYR A 235 -20.22 -21.79 29.17
CA TYR A 235 -19.93 -21.19 27.86
C TYR A 235 -21.11 -20.43 27.28
N VAL A 236 -22.32 -21.00 27.35
CA VAL A 236 -23.53 -20.34 26.84
C VAL A 236 -23.88 -19.12 27.68
N GLU A 237 -23.72 -19.19 29.00
CA GLU A 237 -23.91 -18.05 29.89
C GLU A 237 -22.88 -16.94 29.63
N ALA A 238 -21.60 -17.31 29.44
CA ALA A 238 -20.55 -16.37 29.09
C ALA A 238 -20.80 -15.71 27.73
N ALA A 239 -21.28 -16.43 26.71
CA ALA A 239 -21.63 -15.87 25.41
C ALA A 239 -22.74 -14.79 25.49
N LEU A 240 -23.62 -14.89 26.48
CA LEU A 240 -24.69 -13.92 26.73
C LEU A 240 -24.30 -12.85 27.75
N LEU A 241 -23.05 -12.76 28.17
CA LEU A 241 -22.62 -11.82 29.22
C LEU A 241 -23.01 -10.37 28.91
N LYS A 242 -22.90 -9.95 27.64
CA LYS A 242 -23.30 -8.62 27.16
C LYS A 242 -24.78 -8.31 27.42
N CYS A 243 -25.64 -9.33 27.43
CA CYS A 243 -27.07 -9.18 27.70
C CYS A 243 -27.37 -8.80 29.15
N ASN A 244 -26.43 -9.00 30.11
CA ASN A 244 -26.64 -8.54 31.48
C ASN A 244 -26.82 -7.03 31.60
N ARG A 245 -26.32 -6.26 30.62
CA ARG A 245 -26.50 -4.80 30.54
C ARG A 245 -27.98 -4.40 30.48
N PHE A 246 -28.86 -5.28 29.98
CA PHE A 246 -30.30 -5.02 29.94
C PHE A 246 -31.00 -5.18 31.29
N LEU A 247 -30.38 -5.90 32.24
CA LEU A 247 -31.01 -6.28 33.51
C LEU A 247 -30.57 -5.38 34.66
N THR A 248 -29.26 -5.23 34.84
CA THR A 248 -28.69 -4.49 35.98
C THR A 248 -27.38 -3.83 35.60
N ASN A 249 -27.09 -2.67 36.18
CA ASN A 249 -25.84 -1.94 35.93
C ASN A 249 -24.61 -2.66 36.53
N SER A 250 -24.78 -3.51 37.56
CA SER A 250 -23.72 -4.33 38.18
C SER A 250 -23.70 -5.79 37.70
N GLY A 251 -24.67 -6.23 36.89
CA GLY A 251 -24.88 -7.64 36.57
C GLY A 251 -23.71 -8.31 35.86
N ILE A 252 -22.97 -7.55 35.04
CA ILE A 252 -21.75 -8.04 34.38
C ILE A 252 -20.67 -8.36 35.41
N GLN A 253 -20.46 -7.48 36.40
CA GLN A 253 -19.44 -7.69 37.44
C GLN A 253 -19.76 -8.90 38.31
N GLU A 254 -21.00 -9.02 38.78
CA GLU A 254 -21.44 -10.14 39.62
C GLU A 254 -21.38 -11.47 38.86
N THR A 255 -21.82 -11.47 37.60
CA THR A 255 -21.77 -12.65 36.72
C THR A 255 -20.35 -13.07 36.43
N LEU A 256 -19.44 -12.15 36.10
CA LEU A 256 -18.02 -12.45 35.88
C LEU A 256 -17.36 -13.09 37.10
N GLN A 257 -17.64 -12.56 38.30
CA GLN A 257 -17.09 -13.11 39.54
C GLN A 257 -17.64 -14.52 39.82
N ARG A 258 -18.94 -14.74 39.60
CA ARG A 258 -19.57 -16.06 39.77
C ARG A 258 -19.04 -17.07 38.75
N LEU A 259 -19.00 -16.73 37.47
CA LEU A 259 -18.48 -17.59 36.41
C LEU A 259 -17.01 -17.96 36.68
N THR A 260 -16.20 -16.99 37.13
CA THR A 260 -14.80 -17.25 37.54
C THR A 260 -14.70 -18.29 38.66
N ALA A 261 -15.57 -18.21 39.68
CA ALA A 261 -15.60 -19.19 40.75
C ALA A 261 -16.11 -20.57 40.29
N MET A 262 -17.09 -20.60 39.38
CA MET A 262 -17.64 -21.85 38.83
C MET A 262 -16.63 -22.64 37.99
N ILE A 263 -15.67 -21.98 37.33
CA ILE A 263 -14.60 -22.65 36.57
C ILE A 263 -13.76 -23.58 37.46
N ARG A 264 -13.68 -23.32 38.78
CA ARG A 264 -12.97 -24.20 39.73
C ARG A 264 -13.54 -25.62 39.80
N GLY A 265 -14.78 -25.80 39.34
CA GLY A 265 -15.44 -27.12 39.26
C GLY A 265 -15.06 -27.94 38.02
N ILE A 266 -14.28 -27.40 37.09
CA ILE A 266 -13.81 -28.13 35.90
C ILE A 266 -12.54 -28.92 36.29
N GLY A 267 -12.61 -30.26 36.22
CA GLY A 267 -11.53 -31.14 36.65
C GLY A 267 -10.38 -31.29 35.63
N ASP A 268 -10.65 -31.12 34.34
CA ASP A 268 -9.62 -31.17 33.30
C ASP A 268 -8.91 -29.81 33.21
N PRO A 269 -7.58 -29.74 33.45
CA PRO A 269 -6.86 -28.48 33.50
C PRO A 269 -6.75 -27.76 32.15
N LEU A 270 -6.81 -28.50 31.02
CA LEU A 270 -6.78 -27.93 29.68
C LEU A 270 -8.14 -27.29 29.35
N VAL A 271 -9.23 -27.99 29.64
CA VAL A 271 -10.60 -27.43 29.48
C VAL A 271 -10.78 -26.22 30.39
N ALA A 272 -10.28 -26.27 31.62
CA ALA A 272 -10.39 -25.17 32.57
C ALA A 272 -9.66 -23.92 32.08
N VAL A 273 -8.42 -24.02 31.59
CA VAL A 273 -7.65 -22.84 31.12
C VAL A 273 -8.29 -22.18 29.90
N TYR A 274 -8.84 -22.97 28.97
CA TYR A 274 -9.51 -22.43 27.79
C TYR A 274 -10.86 -21.80 28.14
N THR A 275 -11.57 -22.36 29.12
CA THR A 275 -12.79 -21.73 29.67
C THR A 275 -12.46 -20.39 30.33
N ARG A 276 -11.33 -20.29 31.06
CA ARG A 276 -10.81 -19.03 31.60
C ARG A 276 -10.48 -18.03 30.51
N ALA A 277 -9.83 -18.48 29.43
CA ALA A 277 -9.49 -17.63 28.30
C ALA A 277 -10.73 -17.09 27.60
N TYR A 278 -11.77 -17.92 27.39
CA TYR A 278 -13.07 -17.47 26.85
C TYR A 278 -13.71 -16.41 27.75
N LEU A 279 -13.76 -16.65 29.06
CA LEU A 279 -14.32 -15.70 30.01
C LEU A 279 -13.56 -14.37 30.03
N CYS A 280 -12.22 -14.41 29.97
CA CYS A 280 -11.40 -13.20 29.87
C CYS A 280 -11.64 -12.46 28.54
N ARG A 281 -11.83 -13.20 27.44
CA ARG A 281 -12.13 -12.62 26.12
C ARG A 281 -13.45 -11.87 26.13
N VAL A 282 -14.54 -12.52 26.54
CA VAL A 282 -15.86 -11.88 26.59
C VAL A 282 -15.90 -10.79 27.66
N GLY A 283 -15.22 -10.98 28.79
CA GLY A 283 -15.08 -9.96 29.83
C GLY A 283 -14.38 -8.70 29.34
N MET A 284 -13.31 -8.85 28.55
CA MET A 284 -12.58 -7.71 27.97
C MET A 284 -13.38 -6.99 26.87
N GLU A 285 -14.22 -7.71 26.12
CA GLU A 285 -15.11 -7.15 25.11
C GLU A 285 -16.26 -6.34 25.73
N VAL A 286 -16.84 -6.84 26.82
CA VAL A 286 -18.05 -6.25 27.42
C VAL A 286 -17.73 -5.24 28.52
N ALA A 287 -16.68 -5.47 29.32
CA ALA A 287 -16.34 -4.63 30.47
C ALA A 287 -14.82 -4.59 30.72
N PRO A 288 -14.03 -3.91 29.85
CA PRO A 288 -12.58 -3.87 29.95
C PRO A 288 -12.04 -3.20 31.22
N HIS A 289 -12.85 -2.39 31.92
CA HIS A 289 -12.50 -1.73 33.17
C HIS A 289 -12.53 -2.67 34.40
N LEU A 290 -13.22 -3.82 34.33
CA LEU A 290 -13.36 -4.76 35.45
C LEU A 290 -12.13 -5.67 35.64
N LYS A 291 -10.97 -5.04 35.84
CA LYS A 291 -9.67 -5.72 35.95
C LYS A 291 -9.57 -6.67 37.14
N ASP A 292 -10.25 -6.39 38.26
CA ASP A 292 -10.20 -7.23 39.46
C ASP A 292 -10.74 -8.65 39.22
N SER A 293 -11.79 -8.77 38.41
CA SER A 293 -12.35 -10.07 38.03
C SER A 293 -11.37 -10.87 37.17
N LEU A 294 -10.65 -10.21 36.25
CA LEU A 294 -9.60 -10.83 35.42
C LEU A 294 -8.38 -11.24 36.26
N ASN A 295 -7.96 -10.39 37.21
CA ASN A 295 -6.88 -10.69 38.15
C ASN A 295 -7.22 -11.93 38.99
N LYS A 296 -8.43 -11.99 39.55
CA LYS A 296 -8.90 -13.16 40.30
C LYS A 296 -8.94 -14.41 39.44
N ASN A 297 -9.35 -14.30 38.17
CA ASN A 297 -9.34 -15.42 37.23
C ASN A 297 -7.94 -16.00 37.02
N PHE A 298 -6.94 -15.13 36.84
CA PHE A 298 -5.55 -15.53 36.72
C PHE A 298 -4.98 -16.10 38.02
N PHE A 299 -5.28 -15.52 39.18
CA PHE A 299 -4.81 -16.06 40.46
C PHE A 299 -5.41 -17.45 40.76
N ASP A 300 -6.67 -17.68 40.39
CA ASP A 300 -7.28 -19.01 40.49
C ASP A 300 -6.60 -20.02 39.56
N LEU A 301 -6.16 -19.61 38.36
CA LEU A 301 -5.35 -20.46 37.46
C LEU A 301 -4.02 -20.83 38.13
N LEU A 302 -3.32 -19.88 38.75
CA LEU A 302 -2.07 -20.14 39.45
C LEU A 302 -2.26 -21.11 40.63
N ALA A 303 -3.36 -20.99 41.36
CA ALA A 303 -3.70 -21.88 42.47
C ALA A 303 -3.90 -23.34 42.01
N SER A 304 -4.48 -23.56 40.83
CA SER A 304 -4.69 -24.88 40.25
C SER A 304 -3.56 -25.35 39.31
N PHE A 305 -2.49 -24.57 39.11
CA PHE A 305 -1.46 -24.84 38.11
C PHE A 305 -0.76 -26.20 38.28
N ARG A 306 -0.62 -26.67 39.53
CA ARG A 306 -0.01 -27.99 39.83
C ARG A 306 -0.77 -29.16 39.21
N GLN A 307 -2.07 -29.01 38.93
CA GLN A 307 -2.91 -30.05 38.35
C GLN A 307 -2.50 -30.44 36.93
N ILE A 308 -1.81 -29.57 36.20
CA ILE A 308 -1.27 -29.84 34.85
C ILE A 308 -0.32 -31.05 34.87
N HIS A 309 0.36 -31.29 36.00
CA HIS A 309 1.28 -32.41 36.18
C HIS A 309 0.68 -33.54 37.06
N GLY A 310 -0.64 -33.53 37.29
CA GLY A 310 -1.31 -34.54 38.10
C GLY A 310 -1.34 -35.93 37.46
N GLU A 311 -1.50 -36.97 38.29
CA GLU A 311 -1.49 -38.37 37.85
C GLU A 311 -2.53 -38.69 36.76
N SER A 312 -3.75 -38.13 36.89
CA SER A 312 -4.80 -38.32 35.89
C SER A 312 -4.39 -37.80 34.50
N VAL A 313 -3.68 -36.68 34.45
CA VAL A 313 -3.20 -36.10 33.19
C VAL A 313 -2.08 -36.95 32.63
N GLN A 314 -1.12 -37.39 33.46
CA GLN A 314 -0.04 -38.26 33.02
C GLN A 314 -0.56 -39.58 32.42
N ASN A 315 -1.58 -40.18 33.05
CA ASN A 315 -2.24 -41.38 32.53
C ASN A 315 -2.89 -41.13 31.16
N GLN A 316 -3.56 -39.99 30.99
CA GLN A 316 -4.19 -39.63 29.72
C GLN A 316 -3.15 -39.36 28.61
N LEU A 317 -2.06 -38.68 28.94
CA LEU A 317 -0.95 -38.44 28.02
C LEU A 317 -0.25 -39.73 27.59
N ALA A 318 -0.08 -40.67 28.53
CA ALA A 318 0.47 -41.99 28.22
C ALA A 318 -0.45 -42.79 27.27
N GLN A 319 -1.76 -42.72 27.48
CA GLN A 319 -2.75 -43.37 26.60
C GLN A 319 -2.74 -42.79 25.19
N GLN A 320 -2.66 -41.46 25.06
CA GLN A 320 -2.64 -40.76 23.76
C GLN A 320 -1.23 -40.59 23.17
N ARG A 321 -0.19 -41.11 23.82
CA ARG A 321 1.22 -41.00 23.40
C ARG A 321 1.69 -39.56 23.14
N VAL A 322 1.26 -38.63 24.00
CA VAL A 322 1.64 -37.22 23.92
C VAL A 322 2.73 -36.91 24.95
N GLU A 323 3.85 -36.35 24.51
CA GLU A 323 4.92 -35.94 25.40
C GLU A 323 4.57 -34.66 26.18
N ILE A 324 5.06 -34.54 27.42
CA ILE A 324 4.83 -33.38 28.30
C ILE A 324 5.19 -32.03 27.62
N PRO A 325 6.34 -31.88 26.92
CA PRO A 325 6.66 -30.61 26.27
C PRO A 325 5.61 -30.17 25.24
N ILE A 326 5.11 -31.11 24.43
CA ILE A 326 4.05 -30.86 23.44
C ILE A 326 2.76 -30.46 24.16
N TYR A 327 2.36 -31.22 25.19
CA TYR A 327 1.18 -30.93 25.99
C TYR A 327 1.20 -29.53 26.60
N LEU A 328 2.33 -29.11 27.18
CA LEU A 328 2.47 -27.77 27.76
C LEU A 328 2.32 -26.66 26.70
N THR A 329 2.72 -26.90 25.45
CA THR A 329 2.52 -25.90 24.38
C THR A 329 1.05 -25.64 24.05
N LEU A 330 0.16 -26.60 24.32
CA LEU A 330 -1.29 -26.46 24.10
C LEU A 330 -1.92 -25.40 25.02
N TYR A 331 -1.31 -25.12 26.16
CA TYR A 331 -1.78 -24.10 27.09
C TYR A 331 -1.39 -22.68 26.66
N SER A 332 -0.36 -22.55 25.81
CA SER A 332 0.23 -21.26 25.47
C SER A 332 -0.81 -20.26 24.95
N PRO A 333 -1.67 -20.57 23.95
CA PRO A 333 -2.63 -19.61 23.43
C PRO A 333 -3.61 -19.07 24.49
N ALA A 334 -4.08 -19.95 25.38
CA ALA A 334 -5.01 -19.60 26.44
C ALA A 334 -4.35 -18.72 27.51
N ILE A 335 -3.18 -19.12 28.02
CA ILE A 335 -2.47 -18.36 29.07
C ILE A 335 -1.93 -17.03 28.53
N HIS A 336 -1.43 -17.01 27.29
CA HIS A 336 -1.04 -15.77 26.59
C HIS A 336 -2.19 -14.77 26.57
N TRP A 337 -3.39 -15.22 26.22
CA TRP A 337 -4.56 -14.36 26.18
C TRP A 337 -5.00 -13.86 27.55
N ILE A 338 -5.09 -14.75 28.54
CA ILE A 338 -5.44 -14.38 29.91
C ILE A 338 -4.47 -13.30 30.43
N LEU A 339 -3.17 -13.51 30.26
CA LEU A 339 -2.15 -12.55 30.68
C LEU A 339 -2.21 -11.26 29.87
N GLN A 340 -2.52 -11.29 28.58
CA GLN A 340 -2.67 -10.07 27.76
C GLN A 340 -3.85 -9.24 28.25
N CYS A 341 -5.01 -9.85 28.52
CA CYS A 341 -6.18 -9.18 29.09
C CYS A 341 -5.87 -8.53 30.44
N VAL A 342 -5.10 -9.23 31.27
CA VAL A 342 -4.71 -8.78 32.61
C VAL A 342 -3.65 -7.66 32.54
N ALA A 343 -2.61 -7.83 31.71
CA ALA A 343 -1.49 -6.90 31.60
C ALA A 343 -1.82 -5.62 30.83
N TYR A 344 -2.87 -5.63 30.00
CA TYR A 344 -3.27 -4.46 29.23
C TYR A 344 -3.58 -3.26 30.14
N ARG A 345 -2.76 -2.20 30.00
CA ARG A 345 -2.77 -0.97 30.82
C ARG A 345 -2.64 -1.22 32.34
N ALA A 346 -2.07 -2.35 32.74
CA ALA A 346 -1.81 -2.64 34.14
C ALA A 346 -0.62 -1.81 34.68
N PRO A 347 -0.66 -1.39 35.96
CA PRO A 347 0.47 -0.75 36.62
C PRO A 347 1.63 -1.74 36.77
N GLU A 348 2.87 -1.23 36.72
CA GLU A 348 4.07 -2.06 36.81
C GLU A 348 4.17 -2.86 38.13
N VAL A 349 3.61 -2.33 39.22
CA VAL A 349 3.52 -3.04 40.51
C VAL A 349 2.75 -4.35 40.38
N LEU A 350 1.62 -4.33 39.67
CA LEU A 350 0.79 -5.53 39.45
C LEU A 350 1.50 -6.54 38.55
N LEU A 351 2.18 -6.07 37.48
CA LEU A 351 2.98 -6.94 36.60
C LEU A 351 4.11 -7.63 37.38
N THR A 352 4.79 -6.88 38.25
CA THR A 352 5.85 -7.41 39.12
C THR A 352 5.28 -8.48 40.07
N GLU A 353 4.15 -8.21 40.72
CA GLU A 353 3.49 -9.17 41.60
C GLU A 353 3.09 -10.47 40.85
N MET A 354 2.55 -10.35 39.64
CA MET A 354 2.18 -11.49 38.80
C MET A 354 3.40 -12.33 38.42
N MET A 355 4.48 -11.66 38.01
CA MET A 355 5.75 -12.32 37.70
C MET A 355 6.30 -13.07 38.92
N ASP A 356 6.30 -12.46 40.10
CA ASP A 356 6.79 -13.08 41.34
C ASP A 356 5.94 -14.30 41.75
N ARG A 357 4.62 -14.23 41.56
CA ARG A 357 3.71 -15.37 41.80
C ARG A 357 4.00 -16.50 40.82
N CYS A 358 4.21 -16.22 39.54
CA CYS A 358 4.60 -17.22 38.54
C CYS A 358 5.95 -17.86 38.88
N LYS A 359 6.93 -17.05 39.30
CA LYS A 359 8.28 -17.50 39.66
C LYS A 359 8.29 -18.52 40.80
N LYS A 360 7.44 -18.34 41.82
CA LYS A 360 7.36 -19.22 43.00
C LYS A 360 6.74 -20.59 42.73
N LEU A 361 6.14 -20.81 41.56
CA LEU A 361 5.56 -22.10 41.19
C LEU A 361 6.62 -23.04 40.62
N GLY A 362 6.52 -24.33 40.93
CA GLY A 362 7.31 -25.36 40.24
C GLY A 362 6.84 -25.52 38.78
N ASN A 363 7.75 -25.94 37.90
CA ASN A 363 7.49 -26.09 36.46
C ASN A 363 6.91 -24.82 35.80
N ASN A 364 7.37 -23.66 36.24
CA ASN A 364 6.89 -22.34 35.82
C ASN A 364 7.30 -21.94 34.40
N ALA A 365 8.08 -22.75 33.68
CA ALA A 365 8.58 -22.42 32.34
C ALA A 365 7.46 -21.99 31.38
N LEU A 366 6.33 -22.71 31.35
CA LEU A 366 5.15 -22.30 30.57
C LEU A 366 4.62 -20.91 30.97
N LEU A 367 4.55 -20.62 32.27
CA LEU A 367 4.09 -19.31 32.76
C LEU A 367 5.08 -18.20 32.41
N LEU A 368 6.38 -18.45 32.55
CA LEU A 368 7.43 -17.51 32.17
C LEU A 368 7.39 -17.21 30.66
N ASN A 369 7.19 -18.25 29.83
CA ASN A 369 6.95 -18.08 28.40
C ASN A 369 5.77 -17.14 28.15
N SER A 370 4.67 -17.35 28.88
CA SER A 370 3.48 -16.54 28.69
C SER A 370 3.58 -15.12 29.23
N VAL A 371 4.36 -14.90 30.28
CA VAL A 371 4.70 -13.57 30.80
C VAL A 371 5.51 -12.78 29.77
N MET A 372 6.58 -13.36 29.22
CA MET A 372 7.41 -12.68 28.21
C MET A 372 6.62 -12.33 26.95
N TRP A 373 5.65 -13.18 26.59
CA TRP A 373 4.81 -12.96 25.42
C TRP A 373 3.76 -11.86 25.64
N ALA A 374 3.10 -11.83 26.80
CA ALA A 374 1.93 -11.00 27.05
C ALA A 374 2.23 -9.63 27.69
N PHE A 375 3.35 -9.50 28.40
CA PHE A 375 3.71 -8.24 29.06
C PHE A 375 4.29 -7.24 28.05
N ARG A 376 4.28 -5.97 28.44
CA ARG A 376 4.91 -4.89 27.66
C ARG A 376 6.39 -5.22 27.39
N ALA A 377 6.82 -5.06 26.14
CA ALA A 377 8.17 -5.39 25.72
C ALA A 377 9.24 -4.67 26.55
N GLU A 378 8.99 -3.41 26.93
CA GLU A 378 9.89 -2.60 27.75
C GLU A 378 10.08 -3.19 29.16
N PHE A 379 9.02 -3.76 29.74
CA PHE A 379 9.09 -4.40 31.06
C PHE A 379 10.02 -5.63 31.01
N VAL A 380 9.93 -6.42 29.93
CA VAL A 380 10.75 -7.62 29.71
C VAL A 380 12.19 -7.24 29.37
N ALA A 381 12.39 -6.28 28.47
CA ALA A 381 13.72 -5.85 28.01
C ALA A 381 14.57 -5.28 29.15
N MET A 382 13.99 -4.48 30.04
CA MET A 382 14.68 -3.94 31.22
C MET A 382 15.09 -5.00 32.25
N ARG A 383 14.52 -6.21 32.17
CA ARG A 383 14.76 -7.34 33.10
C ARG A 383 15.24 -8.58 32.36
N ALA A 384 15.82 -8.40 31.16
CA ALA A 384 16.18 -9.51 30.29
C ALA A 384 17.17 -10.49 30.95
N THR A 385 18.11 -9.96 31.74
CA THR A 385 19.08 -10.76 32.52
C THR A 385 18.42 -11.58 33.63
N ASP A 386 17.42 -11.03 34.33
CA ASP A 386 16.61 -11.77 35.30
C ASP A 386 15.84 -12.91 34.62
N PHE A 387 15.22 -12.64 33.46
CA PHE A 387 14.54 -13.67 32.67
C PHE A 387 15.50 -14.77 32.22
N ILE A 388 16.70 -14.44 31.76
CA ILE A 388 17.72 -15.44 31.42
C ILE A 388 18.09 -16.31 32.63
N GLY A 389 18.25 -15.71 33.81
CA GLY A 389 18.47 -16.45 35.07
C GLY A 389 17.34 -17.44 35.33
N MET A 390 16.08 -16.96 35.26
CA MET A 390 14.90 -17.80 35.46
C MET A 390 14.78 -18.93 34.42
N ILE A 391 15.13 -18.67 33.15
CA ILE A 391 15.10 -19.67 32.08
C ILE A 391 16.15 -20.77 32.31
N LYS A 392 17.32 -20.42 32.85
CA LYS A 392 18.38 -21.39 33.17
C LYS A 392 17.95 -22.34 34.29
N ASP A 393 17.24 -21.82 35.28
CA ASP A 393 16.74 -22.57 36.43
C ASP A 393 15.56 -23.51 36.08
N CYS A 394 14.97 -23.38 34.89
CA CYS A 394 13.93 -24.29 34.41
C CYS A 394 14.48 -25.68 34.07
N ASP A 395 13.69 -26.71 34.37
CA ASP A 395 13.96 -28.10 33.99
C ASP A 395 13.90 -28.30 32.46
N GLU A 396 14.86 -29.07 31.91
CA GLU A 396 14.90 -29.43 30.50
C GLU A 396 13.84 -30.48 30.11
N ALA A 397 13.35 -31.28 31.07
CA ALA A 397 12.27 -32.24 30.84
C ALA A 397 10.87 -31.57 30.73
N GLY A 398 10.79 -30.26 31.04
CA GLY A 398 9.57 -29.47 31.01
C GLY A 398 9.32 -28.75 29.68
N PHE A 399 8.91 -27.48 29.76
CA PHE A 399 8.63 -26.67 28.57
C PHE A 399 9.93 -26.37 27.79
N PRO A 400 9.95 -26.45 26.45
CA PRO A 400 11.18 -26.30 25.67
C PRO A 400 11.86 -24.94 25.86
N LYS A 401 13.14 -24.96 26.28
CA LYS A 401 13.92 -23.73 26.53
C LYS A 401 14.08 -22.83 25.30
N HIS A 402 14.15 -23.39 24.10
CA HIS A 402 14.26 -22.60 22.87
C HIS A 402 13.02 -21.71 22.63
N LEU A 403 11.83 -22.14 23.09
CA LEU A 403 10.61 -21.32 23.02
C LEU A 403 10.66 -20.16 24.02
N LEU A 404 11.27 -20.35 25.19
CA LEU A 404 11.50 -19.28 26.15
C LEU A 404 12.42 -18.20 25.58
N PHE A 405 13.54 -18.62 24.97
CA PHE A 405 14.45 -17.69 24.30
C PHE A 405 13.83 -17.06 23.05
N ALA A 406 12.96 -17.75 22.32
CA ALA A 406 12.19 -17.17 21.22
C ALA A 406 11.26 -16.05 21.72
N SER A 407 10.52 -16.29 22.81
CA SER A 407 9.66 -15.28 23.43
C SER A 407 10.45 -14.09 23.96
N LEU A 408 11.58 -14.33 24.63
CA LEU A 408 12.49 -13.26 25.07
C LEU A 408 13.00 -12.45 23.87
N GLY A 409 13.51 -13.11 22.83
CA GLY A 409 14.00 -12.46 21.62
C GLY A 409 12.93 -11.59 20.97
N ARG A 410 11.68 -12.04 20.93
CA ARG A 410 10.55 -11.26 20.39
C ARG A 410 10.33 -9.96 21.17
N SER A 411 10.36 -10.02 22.50
CA SER A 411 10.24 -8.82 23.34
C SER A 411 11.42 -7.86 23.10
N LEU A 412 12.63 -8.39 22.94
CA LEU A 412 13.84 -7.60 22.69
C LEU A 412 13.90 -6.99 21.29
N SER A 413 13.26 -7.58 20.29
CA SER A 413 13.10 -6.95 18.96
C SER A 413 12.18 -5.72 19.03
N CYS A 414 11.22 -5.71 19.95
CA CYS A 414 10.28 -4.60 20.14
C CYS A 414 10.80 -3.50 21.07
N ALA A 415 11.65 -3.82 22.05
CA ALA A 415 12.19 -2.87 23.02
C ALA A 415 13.65 -3.16 23.37
N ASP A 416 14.45 -2.10 23.48
CA ASP A 416 15.90 -2.23 23.66
C ASP A 416 16.26 -2.49 25.13
N PRO A 417 17.06 -3.54 25.45
CA PRO A 417 17.60 -3.74 26.79
C PRO A 417 18.78 -2.79 27.06
N PRO A 418 19.22 -2.65 28.32
CA PRO A 418 20.38 -1.82 28.69
C PRO A 418 21.64 -2.16 27.88
N GLU A 419 22.36 -1.13 27.40
CA GLU A 419 23.46 -1.31 26.43
C GLU A 419 24.58 -2.24 26.93
N SER A 420 24.90 -2.13 28.23
CA SER A 420 25.91 -2.95 28.90
C SER A 420 25.58 -4.45 28.92
N GLU A 421 24.30 -4.80 28.80
CA GLU A 421 23.82 -6.19 28.94
C GLU A 421 23.61 -6.88 27.59
N ARG A 422 23.47 -6.12 26.49
CA ARG A 422 23.13 -6.62 25.14
C ARG A 422 23.99 -7.81 24.70
N LEU A 423 25.32 -7.70 24.80
CA LEU A 423 26.23 -8.76 24.37
C LEU A 423 26.11 -10.02 25.25
N SER A 424 25.93 -9.83 26.56
CA SER A 424 25.72 -10.95 27.49
C SER A 424 24.42 -11.68 27.18
N ILE A 425 23.34 -10.93 26.92
CA ILE A 425 22.03 -11.48 26.56
C ILE A 425 22.14 -12.33 25.29
N LEU A 426 22.75 -11.80 24.22
CA LEU A 426 22.93 -12.54 22.97
C LEU A 426 23.74 -13.83 23.18
N ASN A 427 24.85 -13.76 23.91
CA ASN A 427 25.70 -14.92 24.15
C ASN A 427 24.99 -16.02 24.96
N GLU A 428 24.22 -15.65 26.00
CA GLU A 428 23.48 -16.61 26.80
C GLU A 428 22.32 -17.25 26.02
N ALA A 429 21.62 -16.48 25.20
CA ALA A 429 20.61 -17.02 24.30
C ALA A 429 21.23 -17.97 23.26
N TRP A 430 22.31 -17.55 22.59
CA TRP A 430 22.91 -18.33 21.51
C TRP A 430 23.52 -19.66 21.99
N LYS A 431 24.01 -19.74 23.24
CA LYS A 431 24.46 -20.99 23.88
C LYS A 431 23.39 -22.09 23.90
N VAL A 432 22.12 -21.71 23.94
CA VAL A 432 20.97 -22.62 23.94
C VAL A 432 20.43 -22.82 22.54
N VAL A 433 20.25 -21.72 21.77
CA VAL A 433 19.69 -21.77 20.40
C VAL A 433 20.54 -22.64 19.47
N THR A 434 21.87 -22.52 19.50
CA THR A 434 22.79 -23.31 18.65
C THR A 434 22.77 -24.83 18.95
N LYS A 435 22.16 -25.26 20.05
CA LYS A 435 22.04 -26.68 20.43
C LYS A 435 20.71 -27.31 20.00
N VAL A 436 19.80 -26.54 19.42
CA VAL A 436 18.49 -27.03 18.98
C VAL A 436 18.69 -27.98 17.78
N ARG A 437 18.28 -29.24 17.94
CA ARG A 437 18.50 -30.30 16.95
C ARG A 437 17.54 -30.24 15.77
N SER A 438 16.30 -29.84 16.01
CA SER A 438 15.25 -29.73 15.00
C SER A 438 15.50 -28.48 14.13
N PRO A 439 15.73 -28.61 12.82
CA PRO A 439 15.96 -27.44 11.95
C PRO A 439 14.79 -26.46 11.97
N ARG A 440 13.55 -26.98 12.05
CA ARG A 440 12.33 -26.18 12.12
C ARG A 440 12.25 -25.34 13.40
N ASP A 441 12.57 -25.94 14.56
CA ASP A 441 12.54 -25.22 15.84
C ASP A 441 13.71 -24.24 15.96
N TYR A 442 14.86 -24.62 15.42
CA TYR A 442 16.04 -23.76 15.34
C TYR A 442 15.75 -22.49 14.54
N ILE A 443 15.26 -22.62 13.29
CA ILE A 443 15.07 -21.46 12.41
C ILE A 443 13.98 -20.52 12.93
N ASN A 444 12.90 -21.05 13.52
CA ASN A 444 11.86 -20.23 14.15
C ASN A 444 12.41 -19.38 15.30
N CYS A 445 13.43 -19.85 16.01
CA CYS A 445 14.11 -19.08 17.05
C CYS A 445 15.14 -18.12 16.46
N ALA A 446 16.01 -18.60 15.55
CA ALA A 446 17.07 -17.82 14.94
C ALA A 446 16.52 -16.61 14.16
N GLU A 447 15.40 -16.77 13.44
CA GLU A 447 14.73 -15.70 12.70
C GLU A 447 14.33 -14.51 13.60
N ILE A 448 13.99 -14.76 14.86
CA ILE A 448 13.64 -13.72 15.82
C ILE A 448 14.90 -12.98 16.28
N TRP A 449 15.95 -13.72 16.62
CA TRP A 449 17.21 -13.18 17.15
C TRP A 449 18.08 -12.45 16.12
N VAL A 450 17.90 -12.73 14.82
CA VAL A 450 18.58 -12.00 13.75
C VAL A 450 18.31 -10.50 13.83
N GLU A 451 17.05 -10.10 14.07
CA GLU A 451 16.67 -8.69 14.14
C GLU A 451 17.37 -7.97 15.30
N PHE A 452 17.36 -8.59 16.49
CA PHE A 452 18.12 -8.10 17.65
C PHE A 452 19.63 -7.98 17.36
N THR A 453 20.18 -8.95 16.62
CA THR A 453 21.60 -8.93 16.23
C THR A 453 21.91 -7.79 15.27
N CYS A 454 21.08 -7.58 14.25
CA CYS A 454 21.25 -6.52 13.27
C CYS A 454 21.06 -5.11 13.85
N ARG A 455 20.17 -4.95 14.84
CA ARG A 455 19.88 -3.65 15.45
C ARG A 455 20.99 -3.15 16.37
N HIS A 456 21.70 -4.05 17.06
CA HIS A 456 22.64 -3.66 18.13
C HIS A 456 24.10 -4.01 17.89
N PHE A 457 24.42 -4.87 16.92
CA PHE A 457 25.77 -5.36 16.71
C PHE A 457 26.28 -5.08 15.31
N THR A 458 27.55 -5.40 15.08
CA THR A 458 28.23 -5.11 13.83
C THR A 458 28.03 -6.25 12.81
N LYS A 459 28.57 -6.06 11.61
CA LYS A 459 28.61 -7.10 10.57
C LYS A 459 29.23 -8.43 11.04
N ARG A 460 30.10 -8.40 12.07
CA ARG A 460 30.76 -9.61 12.59
C ARG A 460 29.77 -10.56 13.26
N GLU A 461 28.92 -10.04 14.14
CA GLU A 461 27.93 -10.83 14.87
C GLU A 461 26.84 -11.35 13.90
N VAL A 462 26.37 -10.50 12.97
CA VAL A 462 25.43 -10.91 11.92
C VAL A 462 26.01 -12.03 11.05
N ASN A 463 27.27 -11.92 10.64
CA ASN A 463 27.96 -12.96 9.87
C ASN A 463 28.10 -14.27 10.66
N THR A 464 28.25 -14.21 11.98
CA THR A 464 28.33 -15.39 12.86
C THR A 464 26.97 -16.09 12.96
N VAL A 465 25.89 -15.33 13.13
CA VAL A 465 24.51 -15.86 13.14
C VAL A 465 24.17 -16.49 11.78
N LEU A 466 24.50 -15.83 10.67
CA LEU A 466 24.31 -16.39 9.32
C LEU A 466 25.11 -17.69 9.13
N ALA A 467 26.34 -17.77 9.61
CA ALA A 467 27.15 -18.99 9.57
C ALA A 467 26.45 -20.17 10.26
N ASP A 468 25.87 -19.91 11.44
CA ASP A 468 25.19 -20.93 12.24
C ASP A 468 23.86 -21.34 11.61
N ILE A 469 23.13 -20.40 10.99
CA ILE A 469 21.92 -20.73 10.21
C ILE A 469 22.26 -21.64 9.03
N ILE A 470 23.29 -21.31 8.24
CA ILE A 470 23.73 -22.17 7.14
C ILE A 470 24.06 -23.57 7.66
N LYS A 471 24.80 -23.67 8.77
CA LYS A 471 25.21 -24.94 9.37
C LYS A 471 24.01 -25.83 9.75
N HIS A 472 22.94 -25.26 10.29
CA HIS A 472 21.76 -26.01 10.73
C HIS A 472 20.76 -26.32 9.62
N MET A 473 20.70 -25.48 8.58
CA MET A 473 19.69 -25.61 7.51
C MET A 473 20.19 -26.38 6.29
N THR A 474 21.51 -26.48 6.09
CA THR A 474 22.11 -27.24 4.96
C THR A 474 21.92 -28.76 5.06
N PRO A 475 22.06 -29.41 6.24
CA PRO A 475 21.84 -30.85 6.37
C PRO A 475 20.44 -31.25 5.88
N ASP A 476 20.37 -32.36 5.14
CA ASP A 476 19.14 -32.93 4.58
C ASP A 476 18.29 -31.96 3.74
N ARG A 477 18.89 -30.84 3.27
CA ARG A 477 18.19 -29.77 2.55
C ARG A 477 17.01 -29.18 3.36
N ALA A 478 17.12 -29.12 4.68
CA ALA A 478 16.09 -28.58 5.57
C ALA A 478 15.67 -27.13 5.24
N PHE A 479 16.51 -26.37 4.53
CA PHE A 479 16.17 -25.03 4.01
C PHE A 479 14.95 -25.02 3.07
N GLU A 480 14.61 -26.13 2.39
CA GLU A 480 13.47 -26.17 1.45
C GLU A 480 12.12 -26.02 2.15
N ASP A 481 11.98 -26.62 3.31
CA ASP A 481 10.77 -26.54 4.13
C ASP A 481 10.69 -25.22 4.93
N ALA A 482 11.77 -24.45 4.95
CA ALA A 482 11.93 -23.24 5.77
C ALA A 482 12.19 -21.95 4.95
N TYR A 483 11.90 -21.97 3.64
CA TYR A 483 12.03 -20.77 2.80
C TYR A 483 11.33 -19.53 3.35
N PRO A 484 10.10 -19.59 3.91
CA PRO A 484 9.43 -18.41 4.46
C PRO A 484 10.23 -17.73 5.58
N GLN A 485 10.81 -18.52 6.49
CA GLN A 485 11.62 -18.03 7.61
C GLN A 485 12.95 -17.46 7.10
N LEU A 486 13.61 -18.14 6.16
CA LEU A 486 14.85 -17.65 5.54
C LEU A 486 14.65 -16.34 4.76
N GLN A 487 13.52 -16.20 4.07
CA GLN A 487 13.12 -14.93 3.44
C GLN A 487 12.90 -13.83 4.49
N SER A 488 12.28 -14.16 5.63
CA SER A 488 12.11 -13.23 6.74
C SER A 488 13.45 -12.75 7.33
N VAL A 489 14.43 -13.65 7.47
CA VAL A 489 15.82 -13.31 7.86
C VAL A 489 16.42 -12.25 6.93
N ILE A 490 16.31 -12.41 5.61
CA ILE A 490 16.79 -11.39 4.65
C ILE A 490 16.04 -10.06 4.83
N LYS A 491 14.71 -10.11 4.93
CA LYS A 491 13.88 -8.91 5.12
C LYS A 491 14.20 -8.16 6.40
N LYS A 492 14.65 -8.85 7.45
CA LYS A 492 15.11 -8.27 8.72
C LYS A 492 16.53 -7.71 8.63
N ILE A 493 17.43 -8.32 7.86
CA ILE A 493 18.81 -7.84 7.69
C ILE A 493 18.85 -6.56 6.86
N LEU A 494 18.17 -6.54 5.71
CA LEU A 494 18.30 -5.46 4.71
C LEU A 494 18.07 -4.03 5.22
N PRO A 495 17.09 -3.75 6.11
CA PRO A 495 16.86 -2.40 6.64
C PRO A 495 18.01 -1.83 7.48
N HIS A 496 18.88 -2.68 8.03
CA HIS A 496 19.96 -2.26 8.93
C HIS A 496 21.31 -2.06 8.21
N PHE A 497 21.41 -2.43 6.93
CA PHE A 497 22.63 -2.26 6.13
C PHE A 497 22.40 -1.28 4.98
N HIS A 498 22.83 -0.02 5.18
CA HIS A 498 22.75 1.03 4.16
C HIS A 498 23.86 0.92 3.11
N ASP A 499 25.06 0.48 3.50
CA ASP A 499 26.16 0.21 2.57
C ASP A 499 26.14 -1.25 2.11
N PHE A 500 25.66 -1.46 0.88
CA PHE A 500 25.61 -2.79 0.27
C PHE A 500 26.99 -3.39 0.04
N SER A 501 28.05 -2.58 -0.07
CA SER A 501 29.44 -3.08 -0.15
C SER A 501 29.80 -3.83 1.12
N VAL A 502 29.37 -3.30 2.28
CA VAL A 502 29.57 -3.97 3.58
C VAL A 502 28.74 -5.25 3.66
N LEU A 503 27.48 -5.22 3.21
CA LEU A 503 26.61 -6.40 3.18
C LEU A 503 27.18 -7.53 2.31
N PHE A 504 27.59 -7.23 1.07
CA PHE A 504 28.17 -8.22 0.16
C PHE A 504 29.60 -8.63 0.54
N SER A 505 30.31 -7.81 1.34
CA SER A 505 31.62 -8.20 1.90
C SER A 505 31.53 -9.26 3.00
N MET A 506 30.32 -9.54 3.53
CA MET A 506 30.15 -10.58 4.55
C MET A 506 30.35 -11.96 3.93
N GLU A 507 31.34 -12.69 4.45
CA GLU A 507 31.71 -14.02 3.94
C GLU A 507 30.55 -15.01 3.87
N LYS A 508 29.56 -14.90 4.77
CA LYS A 508 28.43 -15.83 4.87
C LYS A 508 27.14 -15.31 4.25
N PHE A 509 27.11 -14.08 3.74
CA PHE A 509 25.89 -13.53 3.14
C PHE A 509 25.60 -14.17 1.76
N LEU A 510 26.59 -14.27 0.87
CA LEU A 510 26.40 -14.96 -0.42
C LEU A 510 26.11 -16.46 -0.25
N PRO A 511 26.85 -17.22 0.59
CA PRO A 511 26.50 -18.61 0.88
C PRO A 511 25.09 -18.80 1.47
N PHE A 512 24.60 -17.83 2.24
CA PHE A 512 23.22 -17.83 2.72
C PHE A 512 22.22 -17.66 1.57
N LEU A 513 22.49 -16.75 0.62
CA LEU A 513 21.66 -16.57 -0.58
C LEU A 513 21.66 -17.79 -1.50
N ASP A 514 22.76 -18.53 -1.56
CA ASP A 514 22.87 -19.76 -2.36
C ASP A 514 21.99 -20.91 -1.85
N MET A 515 21.46 -20.81 -0.62
CA MET A 515 20.46 -21.77 -0.11
C MET A 515 19.10 -21.63 -0.82
N PHE A 516 18.79 -20.50 -1.45
CA PHE A 516 17.55 -20.31 -2.23
C PHE A 516 17.67 -20.97 -3.60
N GLN A 517 17.45 -22.29 -3.66
CA GLN A 517 17.60 -23.07 -4.89
C GLN A 517 16.37 -23.05 -5.80
N LYS A 518 15.19 -22.74 -5.27
CA LYS A 518 13.96 -22.63 -6.05
C LYS A 518 13.91 -21.27 -6.76
N ASP A 519 13.86 -21.27 -8.09
CA ASP A 519 13.93 -20.05 -8.92
C ASP A 519 12.92 -18.97 -8.51
N SER A 520 11.65 -19.35 -8.24
CA SER A 520 10.62 -18.39 -7.82
C SER A 520 10.99 -17.67 -6.52
N VAL A 521 11.50 -18.41 -5.53
CA VAL A 521 11.89 -17.89 -4.20
C VAL A 521 13.14 -17.04 -4.32
N ARG A 522 14.12 -17.48 -5.13
CA ARG A 522 15.36 -16.74 -5.38
C ARG A 522 15.07 -15.39 -6.02
N VAL A 523 14.18 -15.35 -7.03
CA VAL A 523 13.75 -14.10 -7.68
C VAL A 523 13.08 -13.15 -6.67
N GLU A 524 12.21 -13.65 -5.78
CA GLU A 524 11.58 -12.83 -4.74
C GLU A 524 12.59 -12.22 -3.75
N VAL A 525 13.58 -13.02 -3.34
CA VAL A 525 14.66 -12.55 -2.44
C VAL A 525 15.51 -11.51 -3.15
N CYS A 526 15.97 -11.77 -4.37
CA CYS A 526 16.74 -10.83 -5.17
C CYS A 526 15.95 -9.54 -5.42
N LYS A 527 14.65 -9.62 -5.67
CA LYS A 527 13.77 -8.46 -5.81
C LYS A 527 13.72 -7.66 -4.51
N SER A 528 13.59 -8.31 -3.36
CA SER A 528 13.60 -7.63 -2.05
C SER A 528 14.93 -6.88 -1.80
N ILE A 529 16.06 -7.51 -2.14
CA ILE A 529 17.39 -6.88 -2.06
C ILE A 529 17.47 -5.67 -3.00
N MET A 530 17.00 -5.81 -4.24
CA MET A 530 17.00 -4.73 -5.24
C MET A 530 16.06 -3.59 -4.86
N GLU A 531 14.88 -3.87 -4.31
CA GLU A 531 13.94 -2.84 -3.84
C GLU A 531 14.56 -2.01 -2.72
N VAL A 532 15.26 -2.64 -1.77
CA VAL A 532 15.96 -1.94 -0.69
C VAL A 532 17.19 -1.20 -1.22
N PHE A 533 17.95 -1.79 -2.15
CA PHE A 533 19.08 -1.12 -2.81
C PHE A 533 18.62 0.13 -3.56
N ILE A 534 17.59 0.02 -4.38
CA ILE A 534 16.98 1.15 -5.07
C ILE A 534 16.44 2.16 -4.07
N LYS A 535 15.79 1.72 -2.98
CA LYS A 535 15.32 2.64 -1.93
C LYS A 535 16.47 3.45 -1.34
N TYR A 536 17.62 2.85 -1.02
CA TYR A 536 18.76 3.57 -0.43
C TYR A 536 19.58 4.36 -1.45
N VAL A 537 19.74 3.88 -2.68
CA VAL A 537 20.34 4.66 -3.78
C VAL A 537 19.43 5.84 -4.15
N CYS A 538 18.11 5.66 -4.16
CA CYS A 538 17.16 6.75 -4.31
C CYS A 538 17.03 7.61 -3.05
N HIS A 539 17.34 7.09 -1.87
CA HIS A 539 17.50 7.92 -0.67
C HIS A 539 18.76 8.76 -0.78
N SER A 540 19.83 8.25 -1.41
CA SER A 540 21.00 9.05 -1.79
C SER A 540 20.63 10.12 -2.82
N LEU A 541 19.68 9.87 -3.73
CA LEU A 541 19.05 10.91 -4.56
C LEU A 541 18.27 11.93 -3.72
N PHE A 542 17.65 11.52 -2.61
CA PHE A 542 17.00 12.42 -1.67
C PHE A 542 18.01 13.22 -0.84
N ASP A 543 19.15 12.62 -0.46
CA ASP A 543 20.26 13.32 0.18
C ASP A 543 20.93 14.34 -0.76
N ILE A 544 21.01 14.06 -2.07
CA ILE A 544 21.39 15.09 -3.06
C ILE A 544 20.41 16.27 -3.06
N ARG A 545 19.11 16.06 -2.72
CA ARG A 545 18.13 17.15 -2.57
C ARG A 545 18.25 17.90 -1.25
N THR A 546 18.72 17.26 -0.17
CA THR A 546 18.85 17.87 1.17
C THR A 546 20.22 18.51 1.39
N VAL A 547 21.25 18.10 0.65
CA VAL A 547 22.56 18.76 0.60
C VAL A 547 22.41 20.07 -0.18
N SER A 548 22.01 21.11 0.54
CA SER A 548 22.10 22.50 0.11
C SER A 548 23.20 23.17 0.89
N PHE A 549 24.27 23.61 0.22
CA PHE A 549 25.31 24.44 0.83
C PHE A 549 24.87 25.91 1.00
N GLY A 550 23.56 26.18 1.00
CA GLY A 550 22.98 27.50 1.15
C GLY A 550 23.40 28.44 0.01
N ARG A 551 24.20 29.47 0.32
CA ARG A 551 24.69 30.46 -0.66
C ARG A 551 26.07 30.13 -1.23
N ASP A 552 26.70 29.02 -0.82
CA ASP A 552 27.97 28.59 -1.39
C ASP A 552 27.74 27.78 -2.68
N PHE A 553 27.46 28.52 -3.75
CA PHE A 553 27.18 27.94 -5.05
C PHE A 553 28.38 27.18 -5.64
N GLU A 554 29.62 27.57 -5.31
CA GLU A 554 30.83 26.89 -5.80
C GLU A 554 30.99 25.52 -5.15
N GLN A 555 30.74 25.40 -3.85
CA GLN A 555 30.77 24.12 -3.14
C GLN A 555 29.68 23.17 -3.66
N GLN A 556 28.47 23.67 -3.93
CA GLN A 556 27.39 22.87 -4.51
C GLN A 556 27.75 22.32 -5.90
N LEU A 557 28.37 23.13 -6.77
CA LEU A 557 28.82 22.67 -8.08
C LEU A 557 29.95 21.64 -7.95
N SER A 558 30.89 21.83 -7.02
CA SER A 558 31.96 20.86 -6.74
C SER A 558 31.39 19.50 -6.30
N PHE A 559 30.38 19.52 -5.43
CA PHE A 559 29.67 18.30 -5.02
C PHE A 559 29.00 17.60 -6.22
N CYS A 560 28.36 18.35 -7.12
CA CYS A 560 27.77 17.75 -8.32
C CYS A 560 28.83 17.09 -9.23
N VAL A 561 30.02 17.68 -9.34
CA VAL A 561 31.14 17.10 -10.10
C VAL A 561 31.61 15.78 -9.47
N GLU A 562 31.77 15.74 -8.15
CA GLU A 562 32.15 14.54 -7.42
C GLU A 562 31.05 13.46 -7.51
N ALA A 563 29.79 13.83 -7.33
CA ALA A 563 28.64 12.94 -7.45
C ALA A 563 28.54 12.33 -8.87
N ARG A 564 28.80 13.12 -9.92
CA ARG A 564 28.85 12.61 -11.30
C ARG A 564 29.96 11.57 -11.49
N ALA A 565 31.13 11.80 -10.89
CA ALA A 565 32.25 10.86 -10.99
C ALA A 565 31.94 9.55 -10.27
N THR A 566 31.32 9.63 -9.09
CA THR A 566 30.97 8.46 -8.26
C THR A 566 29.80 7.65 -8.83
N PHE A 567 28.77 8.32 -9.37
CA PHE A 567 27.53 7.70 -9.84
C PHE A 567 27.40 7.67 -11.37
N CYS A 568 28.52 7.52 -12.09
CA CYS A 568 28.58 7.63 -13.55
C CYS A 568 27.74 6.60 -14.33
N ASN A 569 27.31 5.50 -13.70
CA ASN A 569 26.50 4.45 -14.33
C ASN A 569 25.00 4.57 -14.02
N LEU A 570 24.58 5.53 -13.20
CA LEU A 570 23.18 5.68 -12.76
C LEU A 570 22.51 6.85 -13.49
N GLU A 571 21.88 6.59 -14.64
CA GLU A 571 21.23 7.64 -15.43
C GLU A 571 20.24 8.54 -14.67
N PRO A 572 19.36 8.02 -13.79
CA PRO A 572 18.46 8.88 -13.02
C PRO A 572 19.21 9.88 -12.12
N VAL A 573 20.38 9.49 -11.59
CA VAL A 573 21.27 10.37 -10.81
C VAL A 573 21.87 11.43 -11.72
N ILE A 574 22.37 11.05 -12.89
CA ILE A 574 22.97 11.99 -13.84
C ILE A 574 21.95 13.03 -14.32
N ILE A 575 20.74 12.60 -14.68
CA ILE A 575 19.63 13.48 -15.06
C ILE A 575 19.32 14.45 -13.92
N HIS A 576 19.25 13.96 -12.68
CA HIS A 576 18.98 14.80 -11.53
C HIS A 576 20.10 15.83 -11.29
N LEU A 577 21.37 15.43 -11.37
CA LEU A 577 22.51 16.34 -11.22
C LEU A 577 22.48 17.46 -12.25
N ILE A 578 22.09 17.19 -13.51
CA ILE A 578 21.92 18.22 -14.54
C ILE A 578 20.80 19.20 -14.14
N HIS A 579 19.66 18.70 -13.64
CA HIS A 579 18.59 19.57 -13.14
C HIS A 579 19.04 20.42 -11.95
N THR A 580 19.80 19.86 -11.00
CA THR A 580 20.35 20.58 -9.85
C THR A 580 21.30 21.70 -10.30
N VAL A 581 22.18 21.44 -11.26
CA VAL A 581 23.10 22.48 -11.79
C VAL A 581 22.34 23.56 -12.59
N ASN A 582 21.30 23.18 -13.34
CA ASN A 582 20.42 24.14 -14.01
C ASN A 582 19.65 25.02 -12.99
N GLN A 583 19.18 24.43 -11.90
CA GLN A 583 18.56 25.16 -10.80
C GLN A 583 19.56 26.11 -10.13
N LEU A 584 20.79 25.67 -9.89
CA LEU A 584 21.87 26.49 -9.31
C LEU A 584 22.17 27.74 -10.14
N ALA A 585 22.16 27.60 -11.47
CA ALA A 585 22.28 28.74 -12.39
C ALA A 585 21.09 29.71 -12.25
N MET A 586 19.87 29.20 -12.13
CA MET A 586 18.67 30.02 -11.95
C MET A 586 18.58 30.69 -10.57
N GLU A 587 19.03 30.03 -9.51
CA GLU A 587 19.15 30.61 -8.17
C GLU A 587 20.19 31.73 -8.15
N THR A 588 21.33 31.53 -8.83
CA THR A 588 22.33 32.58 -9.01
C THR A 588 21.73 33.80 -9.72
N ARG A 589 20.90 33.59 -10.75
CA ARG A 589 20.15 34.66 -11.43
C ARG A 589 19.21 35.39 -10.48
N CYS A 590 18.48 34.64 -9.66
CA CYS A 590 17.50 35.17 -8.71
C CYS A 590 18.18 36.08 -7.67
N VAL A 591 19.28 35.61 -7.07
CA VAL A 591 20.08 36.38 -6.10
C VAL A 591 20.65 37.66 -6.73
N MET A 592 21.12 37.57 -7.97
CA MET A 592 21.69 38.70 -8.70
C MET A 592 20.64 39.59 -9.39
N LYS A 593 19.34 39.26 -9.27
CA LYS A 593 18.23 39.94 -9.96
C LYS A 593 18.48 40.13 -11.47
N GLY A 594 19.15 39.15 -12.10
CA GLY A 594 19.54 39.20 -13.51
C GLY A 594 20.75 40.08 -13.85
N ASN A 595 21.45 40.66 -12.87
CA ASN A 595 22.66 41.47 -13.08
C ASN A 595 23.91 40.70 -12.64
N HIS A 596 24.46 39.87 -13.52
CA HIS A 596 25.65 39.08 -13.19
C HIS A 596 26.92 39.94 -13.13
N SER A 597 27.67 39.81 -12.02
CA SER A 597 29.08 40.22 -11.93
C SER A 597 29.98 39.33 -12.81
N ARG A 598 31.23 39.75 -13.05
CA ARG A 598 32.21 38.94 -13.79
C ARG A 598 32.39 37.53 -13.18
N LYS A 599 32.38 37.42 -11.85
CA LYS A 599 32.52 36.14 -11.12
C LYS A 599 31.28 35.26 -11.31
N THR A 600 30.09 35.81 -11.09
CA THR A 600 28.84 35.05 -11.22
C THR A 600 28.53 34.67 -12.67
N ALA A 601 28.92 35.48 -13.65
CA ALA A 601 28.79 35.13 -15.06
C ALA A 601 29.73 33.97 -15.45
N ALA A 602 30.95 33.96 -14.91
CA ALA A 602 31.87 32.82 -15.09
C ALA A 602 31.32 31.54 -14.44
N PHE A 603 30.74 31.66 -13.25
CA PHE A 603 30.09 30.54 -12.54
C PHE A 603 28.92 29.94 -13.32
N VAL A 604 28.00 30.77 -13.83
CA VAL A 604 26.87 30.25 -14.63
C VAL A 604 27.35 29.61 -15.94
N ARG A 605 28.41 30.16 -16.58
CA ARG A 605 29.05 29.48 -17.73
C ARG A 605 29.66 28.14 -17.35
N ALA A 606 30.22 28.00 -16.13
CA ALA A 606 30.72 26.71 -15.64
C ALA A 606 29.57 25.72 -15.40
N CYS A 607 28.43 26.17 -14.86
CA CYS A 607 27.21 25.35 -14.74
C CYS A 607 26.73 24.86 -16.11
N ALA A 608 26.66 25.76 -17.09
CA ALA A 608 26.32 25.41 -18.48
C ALA A 608 27.33 24.42 -19.08
N ALA A 609 28.63 24.62 -18.87
CA ALA A 609 29.66 23.70 -19.35
C ALA A 609 29.52 22.31 -18.71
N TYR A 610 29.25 22.23 -17.41
CA TYR A 610 28.97 20.98 -16.70
C TYR A 610 27.80 20.22 -17.34
N SER A 611 26.65 20.90 -17.55
CA SER A 611 25.50 20.28 -18.20
C SER A 611 25.84 19.81 -19.62
N PHE A 612 26.57 20.62 -20.40
CA PHE A 612 26.95 20.29 -21.79
C PHE A 612 27.82 19.04 -21.90
N ILE A 613 28.79 18.84 -21.00
CA ILE A 613 29.67 17.64 -21.02
C ILE A 613 29.02 16.41 -20.37
N THR A 614 27.94 16.59 -19.62
CA THR A 614 27.27 15.53 -18.87
C THR A 614 26.11 14.92 -19.64
N ILE A 615 25.36 15.72 -20.41
CA ILE A 615 24.24 15.22 -21.23
C ILE A 615 24.65 14.08 -22.19
N PRO A 616 25.80 14.13 -22.90
CA PRO A 616 26.23 13.04 -23.78
C PRO A 616 26.41 11.68 -23.10
N SER A 617 26.57 11.61 -21.77
CA SER A 617 26.74 10.33 -21.07
C SER A 617 25.43 9.57 -20.85
N LEU A 618 24.28 10.14 -21.23
CA LEU A 618 22.98 9.47 -21.15
C LEU A 618 22.71 8.63 -22.40
N THR A 619 22.22 7.41 -22.24
CA THR A 619 21.85 6.53 -23.36
C THR A 619 20.58 7.02 -24.05
N SER A 620 19.56 7.42 -23.27
CA SER A 620 18.28 7.90 -23.78
C SER A 620 18.40 9.18 -24.62
N ILE A 621 18.07 9.09 -25.91
CA ILE A 621 18.08 10.24 -26.85
C ILE A 621 17.05 11.29 -26.44
N PHE A 622 15.85 10.87 -26.00
CA PHE A 622 14.81 11.81 -25.55
C PHE A 622 15.20 12.57 -24.29
N SER A 623 15.88 11.91 -23.35
CA SER A 623 16.43 12.60 -22.17
C SER A 623 17.48 13.62 -22.59
N ARG A 624 18.36 13.27 -23.53
CA ARG A 624 19.37 14.18 -24.09
C ARG A 624 18.74 15.40 -24.78
N LEU A 625 17.76 15.20 -25.66
CA LEU A 625 17.05 16.28 -26.37
C LEU A 625 16.41 17.27 -25.38
N ASN A 626 15.61 16.77 -24.44
CA ASN A 626 14.92 17.61 -23.45
C ASN A 626 15.90 18.36 -22.55
N LEU A 627 16.98 17.72 -22.11
CA LEU A 627 17.99 18.35 -21.26
C LEU A 627 18.83 19.38 -22.01
N TYR A 628 19.13 19.17 -23.29
CA TYR A 628 19.79 20.19 -24.11
C TYR A 628 18.90 21.42 -24.29
N LEU A 629 17.61 21.25 -24.60
CA LEU A 629 16.68 22.37 -24.71
C LEU A 629 16.52 23.12 -23.38
N LEU A 630 16.30 22.42 -22.28
CA LEU A 630 16.14 23.03 -20.96
C LEU A 630 17.42 23.77 -20.53
N SER A 631 18.59 23.16 -20.70
CA SER A 631 19.87 23.79 -20.35
C SER A 631 20.16 25.00 -21.24
N GLY A 632 19.76 24.95 -22.52
CA GLY A 632 19.79 26.08 -23.43
C GLY A 632 18.89 27.24 -22.99
N GLN A 633 17.65 26.95 -22.57
CA GLN A 633 16.72 27.94 -22.01
C GLN A 633 17.29 28.60 -20.74
N VAL A 634 17.89 27.81 -19.84
CA VAL A 634 18.56 28.32 -18.63
C VAL A 634 19.78 29.19 -18.97
N ALA A 635 20.55 28.82 -19.99
CA ALA A 635 21.67 29.62 -20.46
C ALA A 635 21.21 30.97 -21.06
N LEU A 636 20.13 30.99 -21.85
CA LEU A 636 19.52 32.22 -22.38
C LEU A 636 19.03 33.13 -21.24
N ALA A 637 18.32 32.55 -20.28
CA ALA A 637 17.86 33.24 -19.08
C ALA A 637 19.00 33.94 -18.32
N ASN A 638 20.20 33.38 -18.34
CA ASN A 638 21.39 33.90 -17.66
C ASN A 638 22.33 34.71 -18.59
N GLN A 639 21.85 35.20 -19.73
CA GLN A 639 22.64 36.02 -20.68
C GLN A 639 23.89 35.30 -21.24
N CYS A 640 23.89 33.95 -21.26
CA CYS A 640 24.99 33.13 -21.78
C CYS A 640 24.72 32.67 -23.22
N LEU A 641 24.68 33.63 -24.16
CA LEU A 641 24.23 33.39 -25.54
C LEU A 641 25.05 32.33 -26.29
N SER A 642 26.37 32.35 -26.16
CA SER A 642 27.24 31.36 -26.82
C SER A 642 26.98 29.93 -26.34
N GLN A 643 26.70 29.74 -25.05
CA GLN A 643 26.41 28.44 -24.46
C GLN A 643 25.01 27.98 -24.86
N ALA A 644 24.04 28.89 -24.87
CA ALA A 644 22.70 28.62 -25.36
C ALA A 644 22.69 28.15 -26.82
N ASP A 645 23.40 28.87 -27.70
CA ASP A 645 23.52 28.50 -29.11
C ASP A 645 24.16 27.11 -29.27
N ALA A 646 25.20 26.79 -28.51
CA ALA A 646 25.82 25.46 -28.51
C ALA A 646 24.83 24.35 -28.09
N PHE A 647 24.02 24.58 -27.05
CA PHE A 647 22.98 23.64 -26.61
C PHE A 647 21.90 23.41 -27.67
N LEU A 648 21.41 24.49 -28.28
CA LEU A 648 20.38 24.43 -29.31
C LEU A 648 20.90 23.74 -30.58
N LYS A 649 22.13 24.03 -31.00
CA LYS A 649 22.79 23.33 -32.12
C LYS A 649 22.96 21.83 -31.83
N ALA A 650 23.41 21.47 -30.63
CA ALA A 650 23.56 20.08 -30.23
C ALA A 650 22.22 19.32 -30.22
N ALA A 651 21.15 19.96 -29.75
CA ALA A 651 19.80 19.42 -29.80
C ALA A 651 19.32 19.20 -31.25
N VAL A 652 19.54 20.18 -32.14
CA VAL A 652 19.17 20.09 -33.56
C VAL A 652 19.93 18.96 -34.26
N SER A 653 21.24 18.83 -34.00
CA SER A 653 22.06 17.76 -34.59
C SER A 653 21.69 16.35 -34.12
N LEU A 654 21.04 16.23 -32.96
CA LEU A 654 20.64 14.94 -32.38
C LEU A 654 19.29 14.44 -32.93
N LEU A 655 18.47 15.31 -33.54
CA LEU A 655 17.14 14.97 -34.05
C LEU A 655 17.14 13.80 -35.05
N PRO A 656 18.08 13.69 -36.02
CA PRO A 656 18.09 12.57 -36.96
C PRO A 656 18.35 11.21 -36.32
N GLU A 657 18.94 11.16 -35.12
CA GLU A 657 19.28 9.92 -34.41
C GLU A 657 18.08 9.31 -33.66
N VAL A 658 16.95 10.01 -33.57
CA VAL A 658 15.77 9.55 -32.80
C VAL A 658 15.23 8.23 -33.38
N PRO A 659 15.04 7.17 -32.57
CA PRO A 659 14.53 5.90 -33.05
C PRO A 659 13.04 6.01 -33.38
N ARG A 660 12.54 5.24 -34.36
CA ARG A 660 11.10 5.26 -34.75
C ARG A 660 10.18 4.68 -33.69
N THR A 661 10.65 3.69 -32.93
CA THR A 661 9.86 3.03 -31.88
C THR A 661 10.60 3.01 -30.55
N ILE A 662 9.84 3.10 -29.46
CA ILE A 662 10.32 3.08 -28.08
C ILE A 662 9.54 2.01 -27.32
N SER A 663 10.22 1.21 -26.49
CA SER A 663 9.58 0.27 -25.58
C SER A 663 9.20 0.97 -24.28
N ILE A 664 7.89 1.10 -24.02
CA ILE A 664 7.34 1.64 -22.76
C ILE A 664 6.51 0.53 -22.13
N GLU A 665 6.87 0.10 -20.91
CA GLU A 665 6.20 -0.98 -20.17
C GLU A 665 6.11 -2.32 -20.95
N GLY A 666 7.15 -2.61 -21.75
CA GLY A 666 7.20 -3.82 -22.59
C GLY A 666 6.37 -3.76 -23.87
N LYS A 667 5.71 -2.62 -24.17
CA LYS A 667 4.99 -2.39 -25.43
C LYS A 667 5.76 -1.41 -26.32
N GLN A 668 5.98 -1.79 -27.57
CA GLN A 668 6.56 -0.91 -28.58
C GLN A 668 5.52 0.17 -28.98
N ARG A 669 5.90 1.44 -28.87
CA ARG A 669 5.09 2.59 -29.29
C ARG A 669 5.88 3.47 -30.25
N SER A 670 5.18 4.19 -31.13
CA SER A 670 5.82 5.19 -32.02
C SER A 670 6.43 6.32 -31.20
N SER A 671 7.60 6.79 -31.62
CA SER A 671 8.35 7.88 -31.00
C SER A 671 7.90 9.26 -31.47
N GLU A 672 7.16 9.33 -32.58
CA GLU A 672 6.77 10.58 -33.23
C GLU A 672 5.97 11.55 -32.36
N PRO A 673 5.03 11.11 -31.48
CA PRO A 673 4.33 12.04 -30.58
C PRO A 673 5.27 12.77 -29.63
N PHE A 674 6.26 12.07 -29.06
CA PHE A 674 7.25 12.67 -28.17
C PHE A 674 8.17 13.63 -28.92
N LEU A 675 8.51 13.30 -30.17
CA LEU A 675 9.30 14.17 -31.03
C LEU A 675 8.52 15.45 -31.40
N LEU A 676 7.22 15.34 -31.68
CA LEU A 676 6.35 16.48 -31.95
C LEU A 676 6.28 17.44 -30.76
N ASP A 677 6.08 16.92 -29.54
CA ASP A 677 6.04 17.74 -28.33
C ASP A 677 7.36 18.48 -28.10
N PHE A 678 8.49 17.78 -28.30
CA PHE A 678 9.82 18.39 -28.24
C PHE A 678 9.99 19.51 -29.27
N ILE A 679 9.68 19.26 -30.54
CA ILE A 679 9.84 20.24 -31.61
C ILE A 679 8.96 21.47 -31.37
N ASN A 680 7.72 21.28 -30.89
CA ASN A 680 6.84 22.40 -30.56
C ASN A 680 7.40 23.29 -29.43
N ASN A 681 7.99 22.68 -28.41
CA ASN A 681 8.69 23.42 -27.34
C ASN A 681 9.99 24.08 -27.84
N PHE A 682 10.69 23.44 -28.77
CA PHE A 682 11.88 24.02 -29.39
C PHE A 682 11.52 25.24 -30.24
N LEU A 683 10.49 25.14 -31.08
CA LEU A 683 9.97 26.23 -31.89
C LEU A 683 9.54 27.42 -31.02
N SER A 684 8.84 27.18 -29.91
CA SER A 684 8.45 28.27 -29.01
C SER A 684 9.64 29.02 -28.43
N THR A 685 10.72 28.30 -28.09
CA THR A 685 11.97 28.86 -27.57
C THR A 685 12.70 29.71 -28.60
N LEU A 686 12.70 29.30 -29.87
CA LEU A 686 13.40 30.01 -30.95
C LEU A 686 12.91 31.45 -31.18
N LEU A 687 11.71 31.83 -30.73
CA LEU A 687 11.20 33.19 -30.88
C LEU A 687 12.11 34.24 -30.20
N VAL A 688 12.64 33.91 -29.02
CA VAL A 688 13.47 34.82 -28.22
C VAL A 688 14.97 34.60 -28.39
N VAL A 689 15.36 33.70 -29.29
CA VAL A 689 16.77 33.43 -29.58
C VAL A 689 17.26 34.42 -30.64
N PRO A 690 18.33 35.19 -30.37
CA PRO A 690 18.92 36.07 -31.37
C PRO A 690 19.54 35.26 -32.52
N ASP A 691 19.36 35.74 -33.75
CA ASP A 691 20.07 35.23 -34.91
C ASP A 691 21.57 35.49 -34.81
N HIS A 692 22.37 34.55 -35.33
CA HIS A 692 23.81 34.67 -35.32
C HIS A 692 24.27 35.74 -36.33
N PRO A 693 25.10 36.72 -35.95
CA PRO A 693 25.50 37.84 -36.83
C PRO A 693 26.10 37.40 -38.18
N GLU A 694 26.82 36.27 -38.19
CA GLU A 694 27.56 35.78 -39.35
C GLU A 694 26.87 34.64 -40.14
N GLN A 695 25.81 34.00 -39.62
CA GLN A 695 25.24 32.78 -40.23
C GLN A 695 23.94 33.03 -41.02
N GLY A 696 23.59 34.30 -41.22
CA GLY A 696 22.38 34.73 -41.90
C GLY A 696 21.13 34.63 -41.03
N VAL A 697 20.04 35.24 -41.51
CA VAL A 697 18.76 35.30 -40.79
C VAL A 697 18.09 33.92 -40.70
N LEU A 698 17.39 33.67 -39.59
CA LEU A 698 16.63 32.45 -39.30
C LEU A 698 17.49 31.17 -39.32
N TYR A 699 18.78 31.27 -39.01
CA TYR A 699 19.71 30.14 -39.13
C TYR A 699 19.26 28.89 -38.34
N LEU A 700 18.90 29.04 -37.06
CA LEU A 700 18.47 27.91 -36.23
C LEU A 700 17.10 27.36 -36.65
N VAL A 701 16.19 28.23 -37.10
CA VAL A 701 14.87 27.81 -37.62
C VAL A 701 15.06 26.99 -38.89
N ARG A 702 15.93 27.43 -39.81
CA ARG A 702 16.30 26.68 -41.01
C ARG A 702 16.99 25.37 -40.67
N GLY A 703 17.93 25.40 -39.73
CA GLY A 703 18.62 24.21 -39.25
C GLY A 703 17.64 23.15 -38.71
N LEU A 704 16.69 23.56 -37.88
CA LEU A 704 15.64 22.68 -37.36
C LEU A 704 14.77 22.09 -38.48
N LEU A 705 14.30 22.93 -39.40
CA LEU A 705 13.43 22.48 -40.50
C LEU A 705 14.17 21.55 -41.47
N ASN A 706 15.46 21.79 -41.72
CA ASN A 706 16.29 20.90 -42.53
C ASN A 706 16.47 19.53 -41.85
N MET A 707 16.78 19.50 -40.54
CA MET A 707 16.89 18.22 -39.81
C MET A 707 15.55 17.46 -39.74
N VAL A 708 14.43 18.18 -39.63
CA VAL A 708 13.08 17.60 -39.72
C VAL A 708 12.82 17.02 -41.11
N GLN A 709 13.37 17.63 -42.16
CA GLN A 709 13.27 17.11 -43.52
C GLN A 709 14.11 15.84 -43.72
N ASP A 710 15.30 15.78 -43.12
CA ASP A 710 16.24 14.65 -43.19
C ASP A 710 15.84 13.47 -42.27
N TYR A 711 15.01 13.71 -41.25
CA TYR A 711 14.47 12.66 -40.38
C TYR A 711 13.59 11.66 -41.15
N THR A 712 13.77 10.37 -40.87
CA THR A 712 12.98 9.31 -41.51
C THR A 712 11.66 9.05 -40.78
N TRP A 713 10.62 9.77 -41.19
CA TRP A 713 9.25 9.64 -40.70
C TRP A 713 8.61 8.29 -41.09
N GLU A 714 7.57 7.86 -40.38
CA GLU A 714 6.80 6.66 -40.73
C GLU A 714 5.97 6.88 -42.02
N ASP A 715 5.87 5.85 -42.87
CA ASP A 715 5.26 5.92 -44.22
C ASP A 715 3.78 6.34 -44.24
N ASN A 716 3.10 6.35 -43.08
CA ASN A 716 1.70 6.72 -42.91
C ASN A 716 1.48 7.82 -41.85
N SER A 717 2.53 8.55 -41.48
CA SER A 717 2.43 9.60 -40.46
C SER A 717 2.17 10.99 -41.05
N ASP A 718 1.35 11.75 -40.33
CA ASP A 718 1.14 13.18 -40.57
C ASP A 718 2.06 14.07 -39.73
N ALA A 719 2.97 13.48 -38.94
CA ALA A 719 3.77 14.20 -37.96
C ALA A 719 4.68 15.26 -38.58
N LYS A 720 5.38 14.96 -39.67
CA LYS A 720 6.19 15.94 -40.43
C LYS A 720 5.39 17.19 -40.80
N ILE A 721 4.16 16.99 -41.29
CA ILE A 721 3.29 18.07 -41.74
C ILE A 721 2.74 18.87 -40.56
N ARG A 722 2.46 18.20 -39.43
CA ARG A 722 2.09 18.89 -38.18
C ARG A 722 3.22 19.79 -37.67
N VAL A 723 4.48 19.41 -37.83
CA VAL A 723 5.63 20.29 -37.52
C VAL A 723 5.60 21.53 -38.39
N TYR A 724 5.42 21.38 -39.71
CA TYR A 724 5.37 22.53 -40.63
C TYR A 724 4.21 23.47 -40.33
N ILE A 725 3.01 22.94 -40.01
CA ILE A 725 1.88 23.76 -39.57
C ILE A 725 2.23 24.50 -38.26
N SER A 726 2.93 23.85 -37.34
CA SER A 726 3.32 24.43 -36.03
C SER A 726 4.47 25.46 -36.14
N ALA A 727 5.25 25.44 -37.21
CA ALA A 727 6.27 26.44 -37.49
C ALA A 727 5.67 27.76 -38.06
N LEU A 728 4.50 27.73 -38.70
CA LEU A 728 3.87 28.93 -39.26
C LEU A 728 3.52 30.00 -38.20
N PRO A 729 2.94 29.65 -37.02
CA PRO A 729 2.74 30.62 -35.93
C PRO A 729 4.03 31.28 -35.43
N LEU A 730 5.14 30.52 -35.35
CA LEU A 730 6.44 31.07 -34.97
C LEU A 730 6.91 32.13 -35.97
N LEU A 731 6.85 31.81 -37.26
CA LEU A 731 7.23 32.72 -38.33
C LEU A 731 6.35 33.99 -38.35
N ALA A 732 5.05 33.83 -38.08
CA ALA A 732 4.13 34.95 -37.93
C ALA A 732 4.39 35.82 -36.68
N ALA A 733 4.88 35.22 -35.60
CA ALA A 733 5.31 35.96 -34.42
C ALA A 733 6.63 36.72 -34.69
N MET A 734 7.57 36.09 -35.41
CA MET A 734 8.85 36.70 -35.79
C MET A 734 8.70 37.90 -36.73
N SER A 735 7.62 37.98 -37.51
CA SER A 735 7.32 39.11 -38.40
C SER A 735 6.69 40.32 -37.69
N GLN A 736 6.47 40.26 -36.37
CA GLN A 736 5.94 41.37 -35.58
C GLN A 736 7.05 42.35 -35.20
N GLU A 737 6.71 43.64 -35.10
CA GLU A 737 7.63 44.70 -34.64
C GLU A 737 8.05 44.52 -33.17
N SER A 738 7.22 43.85 -32.37
CA SER A 738 7.46 43.55 -30.96
C SER A 738 6.86 42.18 -30.61
N TYR A 739 7.62 41.31 -29.97
CA TYR A 739 7.17 39.99 -29.53
C TYR A 739 6.39 40.08 -28.22
N LEU A 740 5.57 39.05 -27.97
CA LEU A 740 4.71 38.96 -26.78
C LEU A 740 5.52 38.79 -25.49
N TYR A 741 6.68 38.16 -25.57
CA TYR A 741 7.57 37.96 -24.44
C TYR A 741 9.02 38.06 -24.91
N THR A 742 9.87 38.60 -24.05
CA THR A 742 11.30 38.80 -24.31
C THR A 742 12.10 38.37 -23.09
N ILE A 743 13.36 38.02 -23.28
CA ILE A 743 14.25 37.72 -22.16
C ILE A 743 14.96 39.02 -21.78
N PRO A 744 14.86 39.48 -20.51
CA PRO A 744 15.53 40.71 -20.09
C PRO A 744 17.03 40.65 -20.40
N LYS A 745 17.52 41.68 -21.09
CA LYS A 745 18.94 41.85 -21.49
C LYS A 745 19.45 40.87 -22.55
N VAL A 746 18.55 40.25 -23.29
CA VAL A 746 18.86 39.52 -24.51
C VAL A 746 18.11 40.20 -25.64
N ASP A 747 18.84 40.68 -26.64
CA ASP A 747 18.25 41.36 -27.79
C ASP A 747 17.67 40.31 -28.75
N SER A 748 16.36 40.06 -28.68
CA SER A 748 15.70 39.16 -29.63
C SER A 748 15.67 39.75 -31.05
N ASN A 749 15.28 38.92 -32.03
CA ASN A 749 15.19 39.30 -33.43
C ASN A 749 14.27 40.52 -33.71
N GLU A 750 13.31 40.82 -32.83
CA GLU A 750 12.52 42.06 -32.85
C GLU A 750 13.37 43.33 -32.73
N THR A 751 14.42 43.31 -31.90
CA THR A 751 15.32 44.44 -31.65
C THR A 751 16.39 44.51 -32.73
N LEU A 752 16.83 43.35 -33.22
CA LEU A 752 17.86 43.24 -34.25
C LEU A 752 17.35 43.65 -35.63
N TYR A 753 16.14 43.25 -36.01
CA TYR A 753 15.60 43.46 -37.35
C TYR A 753 14.42 44.43 -37.39
N GLY A 754 13.66 44.64 -36.30
CA GLY A 754 12.64 45.70 -36.20
C GLY A 754 11.58 45.71 -37.30
N GLY A 755 11.25 44.55 -37.89
CA GLY A 755 10.33 44.47 -39.03
C GLY A 755 10.96 44.89 -40.38
N ASP A 756 12.28 44.79 -40.54
CA ASP A 756 12.99 45.06 -41.80
C ASP A 756 12.32 44.32 -42.98
N PRO A 757 11.96 45.02 -44.08
CA PRO A 757 11.35 44.42 -45.27
C PRO A 757 12.13 43.23 -45.84
N LYS A 758 13.47 43.21 -45.74
CA LYS A 758 14.33 42.09 -46.17
C LYS A 758 14.16 40.87 -45.27
N PHE A 759 14.06 41.07 -43.96
CA PHE A 759 13.83 40.00 -43.00
C PHE A 759 12.42 39.41 -43.17
N ILE A 760 11.41 40.27 -43.35
CA ILE A 760 10.04 39.86 -43.65
C ILE A 760 9.97 39.08 -44.98
N ALA A 761 10.73 39.49 -46.00
CA ALA A 761 10.79 38.76 -47.27
C ALA A 761 11.33 37.33 -47.10
N GLU A 762 12.36 37.14 -46.28
CA GLU A 762 12.91 35.81 -45.97
C GLU A 762 11.94 34.95 -45.15
N ILE A 763 11.22 35.54 -44.18
CA ILE A 763 10.13 34.86 -43.45
C ILE A 763 9.04 34.40 -44.44
N ASN A 764 8.59 35.28 -45.32
CA ASN A 764 7.54 34.97 -46.29
C ASN A 764 7.96 33.86 -47.25
N LYS A 765 9.21 33.87 -47.72
CA LYS A 765 9.76 32.79 -48.56
C LYS A 765 9.73 31.44 -47.86
N LEU A 766 10.05 31.40 -46.56
CA LEU A 766 9.98 30.18 -45.76
C LEU A 766 8.53 29.72 -45.55
N CYS A 767 7.61 30.65 -45.23
CA CYS A 767 6.17 30.36 -45.15
C CYS A 767 5.60 29.80 -46.46
N GLU A 768 5.96 30.38 -47.61
CA GLU A 768 5.55 29.89 -48.93
C GLU A 768 6.03 28.45 -49.16
N THR A 769 7.28 28.15 -48.79
CA THR A 769 7.86 26.81 -48.91
C THR A 769 7.12 25.80 -48.02
N LEU A 770 6.87 26.14 -46.75
CA LEU A 770 6.17 25.27 -45.80
C LEU A 770 4.72 25.02 -46.22
N ILE A 771 3.98 26.08 -46.61
CA ILE A 771 2.61 25.96 -47.08
C ILE A 771 2.55 25.10 -48.35
N ALA A 772 3.49 25.27 -49.30
CA ALA A 772 3.55 24.43 -50.49
C ALA A 772 3.72 22.94 -50.14
N GLN A 773 4.65 22.60 -49.22
CA GLN A 773 4.84 21.22 -48.78
C GLN A 773 3.60 20.65 -48.08
N VAL A 774 2.92 21.43 -47.23
CA VAL A 774 1.66 21.01 -46.59
C VAL A 774 0.57 20.75 -47.63
N LEU A 775 0.43 21.62 -48.64
CA LEU A 775 -0.56 21.47 -49.70
C LEU A 775 -0.28 20.25 -50.61
N ASP A 776 0.99 19.96 -50.89
CA ASP A 776 1.36 18.79 -51.68
C ASP A 776 1.08 17.48 -50.94
N HIS A 777 1.29 17.43 -49.62
CA HIS A 777 0.85 16.29 -48.79
C HIS A 777 -0.67 16.13 -48.77
N LEU A 778 -1.41 17.24 -48.63
CA LEU A 778 -2.88 17.21 -48.68
C LEU A 778 -3.40 16.70 -50.03
N LYS A 779 -2.73 17.01 -51.16
CA LYS A 779 -3.07 16.46 -52.48
C LYS A 779 -2.82 14.95 -52.54
N GLY A 780 -1.72 14.47 -51.95
CA GLY A 780 -1.39 13.05 -51.84
C GLY A 780 -2.44 12.26 -51.05
N LEU A 781 -2.79 12.73 -49.84
CA LEU A 781 -3.80 12.10 -49.00
C LEU A 781 -5.19 12.00 -49.65
N GLY A 782 -5.50 12.89 -50.59
CA GLY A 782 -6.75 12.85 -51.37
C GLY A 782 -6.80 11.72 -52.41
N ARG A 783 -5.65 11.11 -52.75
CA ARG A 783 -5.52 10.00 -53.70
C ARG A 783 -5.52 8.63 -53.01
N ASP A 784 -5.00 8.56 -51.79
CA ASP A 784 -4.73 7.31 -51.05
C ASP A 784 -5.80 6.95 -49.99
N GLU A 785 -7.08 7.25 -50.24
CA GLU A 785 -8.21 7.02 -49.30
C GLU A 785 -8.07 7.67 -47.89
N GLY A 786 -7.05 8.52 -47.68
CA GLY A 786 -6.71 9.22 -46.43
C GLY A 786 -7.62 10.42 -46.10
N VAL A 787 -8.87 10.39 -46.53
CA VAL A 787 -9.78 11.53 -46.58
C VAL A 787 -10.08 12.15 -45.21
N ARG A 788 -10.13 11.33 -44.15
CA ARG A 788 -10.27 11.80 -42.76
C ARG A 788 -9.05 12.60 -42.28
N ARG A 789 -7.84 12.10 -42.57
CA ARG A 789 -6.57 12.77 -42.23
C ARG A 789 -6.43 14.08 -43.00
N GLN A 790 -6.75 14.05 -44.30
CA GLN A 790 -6.80 15.23 -45.17
C GLN A 790 -7.71 16.32 -44.59
N GLY A 791 -8.91 15.94 -44.14
CA GLY A 791 -9.86 16.90 -43.55
C GLY A 791 -9.35 17.53 -42.26
N SER A 792 -8.75 16.74 -41.37
CA SER A 792 -8.17 17.22 -40.10
C SER A 792 -6.99 18.18 -40.32
N LEU A 793 -6.06 17.84 -41.22
CA LEU A 793 -4.89 18.69 -41.52
C LEU A 793 -5.29 19.96 -42.26
N ALA A 794 -6.24 19.88 -43.19
CA ALA A 794 -6.77 21.06 -43.89
C ALA A 794 -7.45 22.03 -42.91
N PHE A 795 -8.21 21.51 -41.94
CA PHE A 795 -8.82 22.33 -40.89
C PHE A 795 -7.78 22.95 -39.94
N SER A 796 -6.71 22.22 -39.61
CA SER A 796 -5.60 22.73 -38.80
C SER A 796 -4.86 23.88 -39.50
N LEU A 797 -4.51 23.71 -40.78
CA LEU A 797 -3.90 24.77 -41.59
C LEU A 797 -4.85 25.97 -41.75
N PHE A 798 -6.15 25.73 -41.96
CA PHE A 798 -7.15 26.80 -41.97
C PHE A 798 -7.17 27.59 -40.67
N GLY A 799 -7.18 26.90 -39.51
CA GLY A 799 -7.12 27.54 -38.20
C GLY A 799 -5.86 28.40 -38.02
N CYS A 800 -4.71 27.90 -38.46
CA CYS A 800 -3.45 28.66 -38.45
C CYS A 800 -3.52 29.92 -39.33
N LEU A 801 -4.03 29.80 -40.55
CA LEU A 801 -4.18 30.95 -41.47
C LEU A 801 -5.22 31.95 -40.97
N LEU A 802 -6.29 31.48 -40.32
CA LEU A 802 -7.29 32.35 -39.71
C LEU A 802 -6.73 33.14 -38.53
N ALA A 803 -5.89 32.50 -37.71
CA ALA A 803 -5.30 33.13 -36.53
C ALA A 803 -4.18 34.12 -36.88
N HIS A 804 -3.31 33.76 -37.84
CA HIS A 804 -2.05 34.47 -38.09
C HIS A 804 -1.95 35.10 -39.49
N GLY A 805 -2.72 34.62 -40.47
CA GLY A 805 -2.68 35.07 -41.87
C GLY A 805 -3.28 36.46 -42.11
N ASP A 806 -2.70 37.22 -43.05
CA ASP A 806 -3.36 38.42 -43.58
C ASP A 806 -4.36 38.05 -44.67
N LEU A 807 -5.62 37.89 -44.24
CA LEU A 807 -6.74 37.52 -45.10
C LEU A 807 -7.29 38.69 -45.93
N ARG A 808 -6.68 39.88 -45.87
CA ARG A 808 -6.91 40.98 -46.84
C ARG A 808 -6.32 40.63 -48.20
N ASN A 809 -5.32 39.76 -48.22
CA ASN A 809 -4.75 39.24 -49.46
C ASN A 809 -5.72 38.24 -50.12
N ASN A 810 -6.22 38.60 -51.30
CA ASN A 810 -7.17 37.77 -52.05
C ASN A 810 -6.71 36.32 -52.27
N LYS A 811 -5.41 36.08 -52.47
CA LYS A 811 -4.88 34.71 -52.68
C LYS A 811 -4.94 33.88 -51.40
N LEU A 812 -4.60 34.47 -50.25
CA LEU A 812 -4.70 33.81 -48.95
C LEU A 812 -6.16 33.58 -48.53
N ASN A 813 -7.01 34.58 -48.78
CA ASN A 813 -8.44 34.50 -48.51
C ASN A 813 -9.07 33.33 -49.30
N GLN A 814 -8.75 33.22 -50.59
CA GLN A 814 -9.17 32.09 -51.43
C GLN A 814 -8.62 30.76 -50.92
N LEU A 815 -7.34 30.70 -50.52
CA LEU A 815 -6.74 29.50 -49.95
C LEU A 815 -7.46 29.06 -48.66
N ALA A 816 -7.76 29.98 -47.76
CA ALA A 816 -8.49 29.69 -46.52
C ALA A 816 -9.90 29.13 -46.80
N VAL A 817 -10.65 29.74 -47.73
CA VAL A 817 -11.95 29.21 -48.16
C VAL A 817 -11.82 27.82 -48.77
N ASN A 818 -10.80 27.59 -49.60
CA ASN A 818 -10.55 26.28 -50.20
C ASN A 818 -10.20 25.20 -49.15
N LEU A 819 -9.41 25.54 -48.14
CA LEU A 819 -9.07 24.63 -47.03
C LEU A 819 -10.28 24.32 -46.16
N TRP A 820 -11.13 25.31 -45.89
CA TRP A 820 -12.41 25.09 -45.21
C TRP A 820 -13.29 24.12 -45.99
N ASN A 821 -13.48 24.35 -47.28
CA ASN A 821 -14.28 23.48 -48.14
C ASN A 821 -13.68 22.07 -48.23
N LEU A 822 -12.35 21.96 -48.35
CA LEU A 822 -11.66 20.67 -48.37
C LEU A 822 -11.85 19.89 -47.05
N SER A 823 -11.80 20.57 -45.90
CA SER A 823 -12.00 19.93 -44.60
C SER A 823 -13.42 19.39 -44.40
N HIS A 824 -14.43 20.01 -45.01
CA HIS A 824 -15.83 19.63 -44.88
C HIS A 824 -16.36 18.75 -46.04
N LYS A 825 -15.61 18.62 -47.14
CA LYS A 825 -16.03 17.93 -48.38
C LYS A 825 -16.59 16.51 -48.16
N HIS A 826 -16.06 15.79 -47.18
CA HIS A 826 -16.40 14.39 -46.91
C HIS A 826 -17.05 14.16 -45.53
N GLY A 827 -17.43 15.23 -44.82
CA GLY A 827 -18.18 15.13 -43.55
C GLY A 827 -17.41 14.55 -42.35
N PHE A 828 -16.08 14.45 -42.42
CA PHE A 828 -15.23 13.92 -41.33
C PHE A 828 -14.73 14.97 -40.33
N CYS A 829 -14.96 16.26 -40.58
CA CYS A 829 -14.61 17.34 -39.65
C CYS A 829 -15.62 17.42 -38.50
N ASP A 830 -15.15 17.67 -37.28
CA ASP A 830 -16.02 17.80 -36.11
C ASP A 830 -16.95 19.01 -36.24
N THR A 831 -18.24 18.73 -36.43
CA THR A 831 -19.28 19.74 -36.65
C THR A 831 -19.36 20.75 -35.50
N ARG A 832 -19.11 20.32 -34.25
CA ARG A 832 -19.16 21.21 -33.08
C ARG A 832 -18.05 22.26 -33.12
N THR A 833 -16.82 21.83 -33.43
CA THR A 833 -15.67 22.73 -33.56
C THR A 833 -15.83 23.66 -34.76
N SER A 834 -16.36 23.17 -35.88
CA SER A 834 -16.61 24.00 -37.07
C SER A 834 -17.67 25.08 -36.83
N VAL A 835 -18.78 24.77 -36.15
CA VAL A 835 -19.82 25.75 -35.80
C VAL A 835 -19.23 26.86 -34.91
N ARG A 836 -18.51 26.48 -33.85
CA ARG A 836 -17.85 27.45 -32.96
C ARG A 836 -16.82 28.32 -33.68
N THR A 837 -16.06 27.72 -34.60
CA THR A 837 -15.08 28.47 -35.40
C THR A 837 -15.78 29.48 -36.30
N LEU A 838 -16.90 29.10 -36.94
CA LEU A 838 -17.68 30.00 -37.78
C LEU A 838 -18.34 31.13 -36.98
N GLU A 839 -18.85 30.84 -35.79
CA GLU A 839 -19.39 31.84 -34.84
C GLU A 839 -18.29 32.82 -34.40
N TYR A 840 -17.09 32.32 -34.09
CA TYR A 840 -15.93 33.15 -33.76
C TYR A 840 -15.55 34.08 -34.92
N ILE A 841 -15.54 33.59 -36.16
CA ILE A 841 -15.26 34.42 -37.35
C ILE A 841 -16.34 35.50 -37.51
N LYS A 842 -17.63 35.15 -37.34
CA LYS A 842 -18.75 36.10 -37.38
C LYS A 842 -18.60 37.22 -36.34
N HIS A 843 -18.22 36.85 -35.11
CA HIS A 843 -17.99 37.82 -34.05
C HIS A 843 -16.78 38.71 -34.33
N GLN A 844 -15.69 38.15 -34.87
CA GLN A 844 -14.51 38.93 -35.27
C GLN A 844 -14.82 39.89 -36.44
N ALA A 845 -15.68 39.49 -37.37
CA ALA A 845 -16.10 40.32 -38.51
C ALA A 845 -16.91 41.57 -38.10
N GLN A 846 -17.46 41.62 -36.88
CA GLN A 846 -18.16 42.79 -36.33
C GLN A 846 -17.20 43.92 -35.92
N GLN A 847 -15.89 43.66 -35.82
CA GLN A 847 -14.90 44.68 -35.52
C GLN A 847 -14.54 45.48 -36.78
N ALA A 848 -14.47 46.82 -36.67
CA ALA A 848 -14.26 47.73 -37.79
C ALA A 848 -12.99 47.41 -38.62
N ASP A 849 -11.92 46.94 -37.98
CA ASP A 849 -10.63 46.62 -38.63
C ASP A 849 -10.62 45.27 -39.39
N LEU A 850 -11.70 44.48 -39.29
CA LEU A 850 -11.80 43.10 -39.77
C LEU A 850 -13.00 42.85 -40.70
N SER A 851 -13.57 43.90 -41.28
CA SER A 851 -14.71 43.84 -42.18
C SER A 851 -14.53 42.87 -43.36
N HIS A 852 -13.29 42.70 -43.85
CA HIS A 852 -12.93 41.73 -44.90
C HIS A 852 -13.27 40.25 -44.55
N LEU A 853 -13.44 39.92 -43.26
CA LEU A 853 -13.89 38.60 -42.82
C LEU A 853 -15.40 38.38 -43.04
N SER A 854 -16.19 39.44 -43.18
CA SER A 854 -17.63 39.35 -43.48
C SER A 854 -17.87 38.68 -44.83
N ASP A 855 -17.15 39.11 -45.86
CA ASP A 855 -17.22 38.55 -47.22
C ASP A 855 -16.69 37.13 -47.31
N MET A 856 -15.75 36.77 -46.43
CA MET A 856 -15.24 35.40 -46.32
C MET A 856 -16.28 34.50 -45.64
N THR A 857 -16.93 34.97 -44.57
CA THR A 857 -17.95 34.23 -43.82
C THR A 857 -19.11 33.78 -44.72
N ALA A 858 -19.54 34.62 -45.67
CA ALA A 858 -20.59 34.27 -46.64
C ALA A 858 -20.20 33.07 -47.54
N ARG A 859 -18.90 32.82 -47.72
CA ARG A 859 -18.35 31.72 -48.53
C ARG A 859 -18.03 30.46 -47.71
N LEU A 860 -18.12 30.52 -46.38
CA LEU A 860 -17.89 29.39 -45.46
C LEU A 860 -19.23 28.74 -45.12
N SER A 861 -19.77 27.93 -46.03
CA SER A 861 -20.98 27.16 -45.75
C SER A 861 -20.66 25.92 -44.91
N LEU A 862 -21.54 25.61 -43.96
CA LEU A 862 -21.58 24.31 -43.30
C LEU A 862 -22.65 23.49 -44.01
N GLN A 863 -22.31 22.31 -44.50
CA GLN A 863 -23.34 21.38 -44.98
C GLN A 863 -24.19 20.97 -43.77
N SER A 864 -25.45 21.36 -43.75
CA SER A 864 -26.43 20.76 -42.85
C SER A 864 -26.51 19.28 -43.19
N ARG A 865 -26.27 18.39 -42.22
CA ARG A 865 -26.66 16.99 -42.37
C ARG A 865 -28.15 16.96 -42.70
N ALA A 866 -28.50 16.49 -43.90
CA ALA A 866 -29.80 15.89 -44.15
C ALA A 866 -29.83 14.53 -43.44
#